data_AF-A0A149USF7-F1
#
_entry.id   AF-A0A149USF7-F1
#
_cell.length_a   1.000
_cell.length_b   1.000
_cell.length_c   1.000
_cell.angle_alpha   90.00
_cell.angle_beta   90.00
_cell.angle_gamma   90.00
#
_symmetry.space_group_name_H-M   'P 1'
#
loop_
_entity.id
_entity.type
_entity.pdbx_description
1 polymer ?
#
loop_
_entity_poly.entity_id
_entity_poly.type
_entity_poly.pdbx_seq_one_letter_code
_entity_poly.pdbx_strand_id
1 'polypeptide(L)'
;MWRFEQALDSGNTLTFISYPQQDPLWNVFFGLSALKADITAVIAAKGESLEPQTPSEKADKPEGIRLVIWDLDDTFWQGTLSEGEITPVQKTIDIVKTLNSRGIVNAICSRNTFEDTKERLEQLGIWDDFVFPRIAWAPKGPLIQDIIEKIQLRPETVLFIDDNVTNLNEAKHFVPKLNVAEPDIIETLLDDPRLVGKPDPDLSRLKRYQVLETKQNDMSASGDDNEAFLRKSDIRVSFHADVEAEFPRIHDLVNRTNQLNFTKNRWPEDIEEARLRFQEELEADFDTDVGYVKVADAYGNYGICGFYLSRKNKFHHFLFSCRTMNMGVEQFVWRKLGERHVPIQGKVGSKLETPVVDWIAVVDDVDKSSSEDNTAGKRLQVCIRGACDMMMTSNFLRTKVNTLEELNYAYEGWEIIASPRFVALCKDMKDERNREIVARLPGIPPNRFETDVLAETSDVYVFSFSQESFHGLYQSKTTGMIIPMGHFGLPYHLPGGPKDKFDYTAVTYDELLKFGVEGVSEDQWNFFRNEFTFLGGFQKDIFLRDLRYMFNRLLNAQKRVIIIGLNQSVGRDQNFLEFFGEINSLVRPLATKYGFDYIDIGDVLKTEDDLAKDGMFGGAHFDRPVYKAISDRILNLLQPVH
;
A
#
# COMPACT_ATOMS: atom_id res chain seq x y z
N MET A 1 12.62 -3.91 18.42
CA MET A 1 12.05 -3.98 19.78
C MET A 1 13.06 -4.71 20.64
N TRP A 2 13.72 -4.04 21.58
CA TRP A 2 14.71 -4.69 22.44
C TRP A 2 13.98 -5.54 23.46
N ARG A 3 14.19 -6.86 23.42
CA ARG A 3 13.69 -7.76 24.45
C ARG A 3 14.77 -7.85 25.52
N PHE A 4 14.47 -7.32 26.71
CA PHE A 4 15.35 -7.47 27.86
C PHE A 4 15.15 -8.87 28.45
N GLU A 5 16.21 -9.68 28.40
CA GLU A 5 16.14 -11.10 28.76
C GLU A 5 16.71 -11.37 30.15
N GLN A 6 17.52 -10.45 30.66
CA GLN A 6 18.12 -10.54 31.99
C GLN A 6 17.90 -9.24 32.75
N ALA A 7 17.70 -9.38 34.06
CA ALA A 7 17.71 -8.27 35.00
C ALA A 7 18.78 -8.54 36.07
N LEU A 8 19.66 -7.57 36.27
CA LEU A 8 20.65 -7.56 37.34
C LEU A 8 20.21 -6.57 38.41
N ASP A 9 20.07 -7.07 39.62
CA ASP A 9 19.83 -6.28 40.81
C ASP A 9 21.15 -6.01 41.52
N SER A 10 21.58 -4.74 41.55
CA SER A 10 22.77 -4.28 42.24
C SER A 10 22.42 -3.28 43.35
N GLY A 11 21.65 -3.76 44.32
CA GLY A 11 21.35 -3.03 45.56
C GLY A 11 20.41 -1.85 45.32
N ASN A 12 20.95 -0.71 44.91
CA ASN A 12 20.20 0.53 44.65
C ASN A 12 19.81 0.73 43.18
N THR A 13 20.37 -0.08 42.27
CA THR A 13 20.14 0.03 40.83
C THR A 13 19.57 -1.27 40.29
N LEU A 14 18.61 -1.17 39.39
CA LEU A 14 18.11 -2.30 38.60
C LEU A 14 18.57 -2.10 37.16
N THR A 15 19.23 -3.12 36.59
CA THR A 15 19.76 -3.06 35.22
C THR A 15 19.15 -4.15 34.37
N PHE A 16 18.50 -3.79 33.27
CA PHE A 16 17.99 -4.72 32.28
C PHE A 16 18.98 -4.87 31.14
N ILE A 17 19.29 -6.11 30.78
CA ILE A 17 20.21 -6.43 29.70
C ILE A 17 19.43 -7.05 28.55
N SER A 18 19.61 -6.48 27.37
CA SER A 18 19.17 -7.04 26.10
C SER A 18 20.38 -7.50 25.31
N TYR A 19 20.37 -8.77 24.93
CA TYR A 19 21.33 -9.33 23.99
C TYR A 19 20.78 -9.19 22.56
N PRO A 20 21.63 -9.00 21.54
CA PRO A 20 21.18 -8.84 20.17
C PRO A 20 20.49 -10.13 19.69
N GLN A 21 19.18 -10.07 19.49
CA GLN A 21 18.41 -11.24 19.01
C GLN A 21 18.46 -11.42 17.48
N GLN A 22 19.04 -10.49 16.70
CA GLN A 22 18.97 -10.55 15.22
C GLN A 22 20.23 -10.13 14.44
N ASP A 23 21.40 -9.95 15.07
CA ASP A 23 22.67 -9.81 14.30
C ASP A 23 23.90 -10.23 15.13
N PRO A 24 24.59 -11.34 14.78
CA PRO A 24 25.78 -11.82 15.49
C PRO A 24 27.05 -10.98 15.24
N LEU A 25 27.05 -10.00 14.33
CA LEU A 25 28.27 -9.27 13.95
C LEU A 25 28.68 -8.15 14.92
N TRP A 26 27.77 -7.64 15.74
CA TRP A 26 28.04 -6.42 16.51
C TRP A 26 28.65 -6.66 17.89
N ASN A 27 28.54 -7.84 18.51
CA ASN A 27 29.12 -8.14 19.84
C ASN A 27 28.87 -7.08 20.95
N VAL A 28 27.80 -6.28 20.82
CA VAL A 28 27.41 -5.27 21.82
C VAL A 28 26.13 -5.73 22.52
N PHE A 29 26.07 -5.61 23.84
CA PHE A 29 24.83 -5.75 24.62
C PHE A 29 24.37 -4.37 25.09
N PHE A 30 23.05 -4.17 25.17
CA PHE A 30 22.47 -2.93 25.68
C PHE A 30 22.02 -3.13 27.12
N GLY A 31 22.54 -2.28 28.02
CA GLY A 31 22.15 -2.22 29.42
C GLY A 31 21.33 -0.97 29.70
N LEU A 32 20.10 -1.13 30.19
CA LEU A 32 19.27 -0.05 30.71
C LEU A 32 19.26 -0.10 32.23
N SER A 33 19.88 0.89 32.88
CA SER A 33 19.97 0.97 34.34
C SER A 33 19.14 2.12 34.87
N ALA A 34 18.37 1.87 35.94
CA ALA A 34 17.64 2.89 36.67
C ALA A 34 17.80 2.69 38.19
N LEU A 35 17.76 3.79 38.94
CA LEU A 35 17.72 3.75 40.40
C LEU A 35 16.36 3.21 40.84
N LYS A 36 16.35 2.28 41.80
CA LYS A 36 15.10 1.67 42.29
C LYS A 36 14.15 2.71 42.90
N ALA A 37 14.68 3.78 43.47
CA ALA A 37 13.89 4.88 44.02
C ALA A 37 13.01 5.54 42.94
N ASP A 38 13.56 5.75 41.74
CA ASP A 38 12.86 6.40 40.63
C ASP A 38 11.78 5.47 40.04
N ILE A 39 12.08 4.16 39.95
CA ILE A 39 11.10 3.15 39.51
C ILE A 39 9.91 3.08 40.49
N THR A 40 10.20 3.06 41.79
CA THR A 40 9.17 2.97 42.84
C THR A 40 8.27 4.21 42.82
N ALA A 41 8.82 5.39 42.55
CA ALA A 41 8.06 6.62 42.39
C ALA A 41 7.11 6.58 41.18
N VAL A 42 7.56 6.02 40.04
CA VAL A 42 6.73 5.86 38.83
C VAL A 42 5.61 4.84 39.03
N ILE A 43 5.88 3.71 39.68
CA ILE A 43 4.86 2.69 39.98
C ILE A 43 3.81 3.23 40.96
N ALA A 44 4.24 3.95 42.00
CA ALA A 44 3.33 4.60 42.94
C ALA A 44 2.47 5.69 42.27
N ALA A 45 3.03 6.43 41.30
CA ALA A 45 2.28 7.43 40.54
C ALA A 45 1.27 6.82 39.55
N LYS A 46 1.49 5.58 39.09
CA LYS A 46 0.58 4.87 38.17
C LYS A 46 -0.52 4.05 38.86
N GLY A 47 -0.46 3.89 40.19
CA GLY A 47 -1.53 3.24 40.96
C GLY A 47 -1.74 1.75 40.69
N GLU A 48 -0.77 1.05 40.10
CA GLU A 48 -0.89 -0.37 39.75
C GLU A 48 -0.40 -1.28 40.89
N SER A 49 -1.26 -2.19 41.36
CA SER A 49 -0.92 -3.20 42.37
C SER A 49 -0.10 -4.36 41.78
N LEU A 50 0.93 -4.80 42.50
CA LEU A 50 1.88 -5.87 42.14
C LEU A 50 1.33 -7.31 42.26
N GLU A 51 0.04 -7.55 42.05
CA GLU A 51 -0.47 -8.92 42.00
C GLU A 51 -0.33 -9.50 40.58
N PRO A 52 0.32 -10.68 40.42
CA PRO A 52 0.44 -11.33 39.12
C PRO A 52 -0.95 -11.78 38.65
N GLN A 53 -1.49 -11.07 37.67
CA GLN A 53 -2.72 -11.49 37.00
C GLN A 53 -2.42 -12.77 36.21
N THR A 54 -2.98 -13.88 36.70
CA THR A 54 -3.11 -15.13 35.94
C THR A 54 -3.78 -14.83 34.60
N PRO A 55 -3.43 -15.52 33.50
CA PRO A 55 -4.07 -15.29 32.21
C PRO A 55 -5.57 -15.56 32.36
N SER A 56 -6.37 -14.50 32.36
CA SER A 56 -7.81 -14.64 32.17
C SER A 56 -7.98 -15.28 30.80
N GLU A 57 -8.50 -16.51 30.77
CA GLU A 57 -9.22 -17.00 29.61
C GLU A 57 -10.19 -15.87 29.23
N LYS A 58 -9.98 -15.26 28.05
CA LYS A 58 -10.92 -14.30 27.51
C LYS A 58 -12.23 -15.07 27.35
N ALA A 59 -13.20 -14.81 28.21
CA ALA A 59 -14.58 -15.13 27.92
C ALA A 59 -14.88 -14.50 26.56
N ASP A 60 -15.19 -15.31 25.56
CA ASP A 60 -15.56 -14.87 24.22
C ASP A 60 -16.71 -13.88 24.38
N LYS A 61 -16.43 -12.60 24.13
CA LYS A 61 -17.49 -11.59 24.08
C LYS A 61 -18.35 -11.99 22.87
N PRO A 62 -19.65 -12.27 23.04
CA PRO A 62 -20.47 -12.78 21.94
C PRO A 62 -20.42 -11.78 20.79
N GLU A 63 -20.06 -12.28 19.61
CA GLU A 63 -19.86 -11.45 18.42
C GLU A 63 -21.21 -10.84 17.99
N GLY A 64 -21.22 -9.54 17.70
CA GLY A 64 -22.46 -8.84 17.35
C GLY A 64 -23.09 -9.35 16.05
N ILE A 65 -24.41 -9.50 16.05
CA ILE A 65 -25.22 -9.87 14.88
C ILE A 65 -25.22 -8.73 13.85
N ARG A 66 -25.18 -9.12 12.58
CA ARG A 66 -25.00 -8.27 11.40
C ARG A 66 -26.11 -8.43 10.37
N LEU A 67 -26.80 -9.58 10.40
CA LEU A 67 -27.92 -9.94 9.54
C LEU A 67 -28.94 -10.73 10.37
N VAL A 68 -30.22 -10.39 10.21
CA VAL A 68 -31.33 -11.23 10.67
C VAL A 68 -32.07 -11.78 9.45
N ILE A 69 -32.23 -13.10 9.38
CA ILE A 69 -33.00 -13.80 8.35
C ILE A 69 -34.34 -14.19 8.96
N TRP A 70 -35.42 -13.78 8.31
CA TRP A 70 -36.79 -13.97 8.78
C TRP A 70 -37.50 -15.04 7.97
N ASP A 71 -38.15 -15.98 8.65
CA ASP A 71 -39.37 -16.56 8.10
C ASP A 71 -40.54 -15.57 8.18
N LEU A 72 -41.58 -15.81 7.40
CA LEU A 72 -42.74 -14.96 7.30
C LEU A 72 -43.97 -15.54 8.02
N ASP A 73 -44.48 -16.68 7.55
CA ASP A 73 -45.66 -17.32 8.13
C ASP A 73 -45.40 -17.73 9.58
N ASP A 74 -46.37 -17.42 10.46
CA ASP A 74 -46.33 -17.62 11.92
C ASP A 74 -45.06 -17.11 12.64
N THR A 75 -44.26 -16.27 11.97
CA THR A 75 -43.01 -15.69 12.48
C THR A 75 -43.03 -14.16 12.37
N PHE A 76 -43.06 -13.62 11.15
CA PHE A 76 -43.10 -12.18 10.89
C PHE A 76 -44.53 -11.62 10.96
N TRP A 77 -45.49 -12.43 10.52
CA TRP A 77 -46.93 -12.19 10.65
C TRP A 77 -47.62 -13.42 11.22
N GLN A 78 -48.88 -13.28 11.62
CA GLN A 78 -49.69 -14.41 12.09
C GLN A 78 -50.50 -14.99 10.92
N GLY A 79 -50.47 -16.32 10.79
CA GLY A 79 -51.15 -17.08 9.74
C GLY A 79 -50.25 -17.45 8.57
N THR A 80 -50.78 -18.33 7.73
CA THR A 80 -50.11 -18.88 6.53
C THR A 80 -50.66 -18.22 5.27
N LEU A 81 -49.81 -17.53 4.49
CA LEU A 81 -50.23 -16.78 3.31
C LEU A 81 -50.96 -17.65 2.26
N SER A 82 -50.54 -18.90 2.07
CA SER A 82 -51.19 -19.83 1.13
C SER A 82 -52.54 -20.38 1.60
N GLU A 83 -52.87 -20.23 2.89
CA GLU A 83 -54.06 -20.84 3.50
C GLU A 83 -55.17 -19.83 3.84
N GLY A 84 -54.90 -18.52 3.80
CA GLY A 84 -55.93 -17.51 4.05
C GLY A 84 -55.41 -16.12 4.42
N GLU A 85 -56.20 -15.38 5.20
CA GLU A 85 -55.82 -14.04 5.66
C GLU A 85 -54.69 -14.11 6.69
N ILE A 86 -53.64 -13.32 6.45
CA ILE A 86 -52.57 -13.08 7.43
C ILE A 86 -52.82 -11.79 8.20
N THR A 87 -52.44 -11.79 9.48
CA THR A 87 -52.49 -10.59 10.34
C THR A 87 -51.09 -10.00 10.50
N PRO A 88 -50.81 -8.80 9.95
CA PRO A 88 -49.53 -8.14 10.11
C PRO A 88 -49.26 -7.81 11.58
N VAL A 89 -48.01 -7.96 12.01
CA VAL A 89 -47.58 -7.60 13.37
C VAL A 89 -46.79 -6.29 13.28
N GLN A 90 -47.37 -5.16 13.69
CA GLN A 90 -46.69 -3.85 13.58
C GLN A 90 -45.31 -3.85 14.27
N LYS A 91 -45.18 -4.60 15.37
CA LYS A 91 -43.93 -4.74 16.11
C LYS A 91 -42.79 -5.32 15.26
N THR A 92 -43.04 -6.31 14.41
CA THR A 92 -41.98 -6.92 13.57
C THR A 92 -41.50 -5.93 12.50
N ILE A 93 -42.42 -5.15 11.92
CA ILE A 93 -42.10 -4.05 10.99
C ILE A 93 -41.21 -3.00 11.65
N ASP A 94 -41.57 -2.54 12.86
CA ASP A 94 -40.80 -1.54 13.60
C ASP A 94 -39.41 -2.05 14.00
N ILE A 95 -39.31 -3.34 14.34
CA ILE A 95 -38.04 -4.02 14.64
C ILE A 95 -37.12 -3.99 13.41
N VAL A 96 -37.61 -4.40 12.23
CA VAL A 96 -36.81 -4.42 10.99
C VAL A 96 -36.24 -3.03 10.70
N LYS A 97 -37.08 -1.99 10.75
CA LYS A 97 -36.66 -0.59 10.54
C LYS A 97 -35.63 -0.14 11.58
N THR A 98 -35.84 -0.50 12.84
CA THR A 98 -34.90 -0.18 13.93
C THR A 98 -33.56 -0.87 13.72
N LEU A 99 -33.55 -2.15 13.35
CA LEU A 99 -32.33 -2.90 13.06
C LEU A 99 -31.58 -2.28 11.87
N ASN A 100 -32.28 -1.92 10.79
CA ASN A 100 -31.70 -1.23 9.64
C ASN A 100 -31.05 0.10 10.07
N SER A 101 -31.70 0.89 10.93
CA SER A 101 -31.13 2.14 11.49
C SER A 101 -29.95 1.93 12.46
N ARG A 102 -29.72 0.69 12.93
CA ARG A 102 -28.55 0.25 13.70
C ARG A 102 -27.48 -0.40 12.82
N GLY A 103 -27.64 -0.32 11.50
CA GLY A 103 -26.76 -0.97 10.55
C GLY A 103 -26.77 -2.50 10.71
N ILE A 104 -27.89 -3.11 11.08
CA ILE A 104 -28.10 -4.56 11.09
C ILE A 104 -29.13 -4.83 9.98
N VAL A 105 -28.71 -5.53 8.92
CA VAL A 105 -29.59 -5.75 7.75
C VAL A 105 -30.53 -6.93 7.95
N ASN A 106 -31.59 -6.98 7.17
CA ASN A 106 -32.63 -8.01 7.25
C ASN A 106 -32.78 -8.73 5.90
N ALA A 107 -32.97 -10.05 5.93
CA ALA A 107 -33.25 -10.88 4.75
C ALA A 107 -34.46 -11.79 5.00
N ILE A 108 -34.97 -12.40 3.94
CA ILE A 108 -36.15 -13.29 3.99
C ILE A 108 -35.76 -14.69 3.52
N CYS A 109 -36.18 -15.71 4.27
CA CYS A 109 -36.14 -17.11 3.84
C CYS A 109 -37.46 -17.80 4.19
N SER A 110 -38.39 -17.87 3.22
CA SER A 110 -39.75 -18.38 3.44
C SER A 110 -40.20 -19.32 2.33
N ARG A 111 -41.08 -20.27 2.67
CA ARG A 111 -41.68 -21.22 1.73
C ARG A 111 -43.01 -20.69 1.22
N ASN A 112 -42.96 -19.79 0.25
CA ASN A 112 -44.13 -19.17 -0.34
C ASN A 112 -43.96 -18.96 -1.84
N THR A 113 -45.03 -18.51 -2.51
CA THR A 113 -44.98 -17.96 -3.88
C THR A 113 -44.36 -16.57 -3.84
N PHE A 114 -43.35 -16.31 -4.68
CA PHE A 114 -42.58 -15.07 -4.66
C PHE A 114 -43.46 -13.84 -4.91
N GLU A 115 -44.29 -13.89 -5.95
CA GLU A 115 -45.14 -12.79 -6.39
C GLU A 115 -46.14 -12.37 -5.31
N ASP A 116 -46.86 -13.34 -4.74
CA ASP A 116 -47.87 -13.10 -3.69
C ASP A 116 -47.22 -12.50 -2.43
N THR A 117 -46.06 -13.03 -2.05
CA THR A 117 -45.30 -12.56 -0.87
C THR A 117 -44.77 -11.15 -1.08
N LYS A 118 -44.22 -10.88 -2.26
CA LYS A 118 -43.69 -9.57 -2.62
C LYS A 118 -44.80 -8.51 -2.59
N GLU A 119 -45.92 -8.79 -3.27
CA GLU A 119 -47.07 -7.88 -3.28
C GLU A 119 -47.52 -7.56 -1.85
N ARG A 120 -47.56 -8.59 -0.98
CA ARG A 120 -47.98 -8.41 0.40
C ARG A 120 -47.00 -7.54 1.20
N LEU A 121 -45.69 -7.74 1.06
CA LEU A 121 -44.67 -6.92 1.73
C LEU A 121 -44.62 -5.48 1.19
N GLU A 122 -44.91 -5.28 -0.10
CA GLU A 122 -45.09 -3.95 -0.70
C GLU A 122 -46.30 -3.22 -0.11
N GLN A 123 -47.44 -3.91 0.05
CA GLN A 123 -48.63 -3.35 0.72
C GLN A 123 -48.34 -2.94 2.18
N LEU A 124 -47.44 -3.66 2.86
CA LEU A 124 -46.99 -3.33 4.22
C LEU A 124 -45.91 -2.24 4.25
N GLY A 125 -45.38 -1.82 3.10
CA GLY A 125 -44.34 -0.79 3.00
C GLY A 125 -43.02 -1.20 3.65
N ILE A 126 -42.66 -2.49 3.58
CA ILE A 126 -41.44 -3.06 4.18
C ILE A 126 -40.59 -3.86 3.18
N TRP A 127 -41.04 -4.04 1.93
CA TRP A 127 -40.27 -4.80 0.92
C TRP A 127 -38.83 -4.28 0.76
N ASP A 128 -38.66 -2.97 0.61
CA ASP A 128 -37.36 -2.33 0.39
C ASP A 128 -36.47 -2.31 1.66
N ASP A 129 -36.98 -2.74 2.81
CA ASP A 129 -36.20 -2.89 4.05
C ASP A 129 -35.48 -4.25 4.14
N PHE A 130 -35.73 -5.15 3.19
CA PHE A 130 -35.08 -6.46 3.09
C PHE A 130 -34.09 -6.53 1.92
N VAL A 131 -33.11 -7.43 2.04
CA VAL A 131 -32.15 -7.79 0.99
C VAL A 131 -32.10 -9.30 0.81
N PHE A 132 -31.75 -9.77 -0.39
CA PHE A 132 -31.60 -11.20 -0.70
C PHE A 132 -32.85 -12.05 -0.34
N PRO A 133 -34.07 -11.71 -0.79
CA PRO A 133 -35.22 -12.53 -0.50
C PRO A 133 -35.09 -13.90 -1.18
N ARG A 134 -35.23 -14.96 -0.38
CA ARG A 134 -35.37 -16.35 -0.83
C ARG A 134 -36.76 -16.84 -0.48
N ILE A 135 -37.67 -16.63 -1.43
CA ILE A 135 -39.07 -17.03 -1.33
C ILE A 135 -39.32 -18.09 -2.40
N ALA A 136 -39.35 -19.35 -1.98
CA ALA A 136 -39.54 -20.47 -2.88
C ALA A 136 -40.01 -21.72 -2.13
N TRP A 137 -40.72 -22.60 -2.83
CA TRP A 137 -41.07 -23.95 -2.35
C TRP A 137 -39.86 -24.89 -2.37
N ALA A 138 -38.84 -24.57 -1.57
CA ALA A 138 -37.60 -25.32 -1.46
C ALA A 138 -37.18 -25.50 0.02
N PRO A 139 -36.28 -26.45 0.33
CA PRO A 139 -35.71 -26.61 1.66
C PRO A 139 -34.97 -25.33 2.11
N LYS A 140 -35.06 -24.94 3.38
CA LYS A 140 -34.55 -23.65 3.85
C LYS A 140 -33.04 -23.68 4.07
N GLY A 141 -32.48 -24.83 4.45
CA GLY A 141 -31.03 -25.00 4.64
C GLY A 141 -30.18 -24.51 3.46
N PRO A 142 -30.37 -25.04 2.23
CA PRO A 142 -29.66 -24.58 1.04
C PRO A 142 -29.91 -23.09 0.70
N LEU A 143 -31.13 -22.58 0.91
CA LEU A 143 -31.44 -21.17 0.66
C LEU A 143 -30.70 -20.23 1.62
N ILE A 144 -30.62 -20.59 2.90
CA ILE A 144 -29.87 -19.84 3.91
C ILE A 144 -28.37 -19.90 3.63
N GLN A 145 -27.86 -21.07 3.20
CA GLN A 145 -26.48 -21.19 2.75
C GLN A 145 -26.18 -20.23 1.59
N ASP A 146 -27.04 -20.18 0.58
CA ASP A 146 -26.91 -19.27 -0.56
C ASP A 146 -26.96 -17.79 -0.13
N ILE A 147 -27.85 -17.41 0.79
CA ILE A 147 -27.89 -16.04 1.36
C ILE A 147 -26.53 -15.71 2.01
N ILE A 148 -25.98 -16.62 2.83
CA ILE A 148 -24.75 -16.37 3.58
C ILE A 148 -23.53 -16.28 2.66
N GLU A 149 -23.45 -17.15 1.65
CA GLU A 149 -22.40 -17.12 0.63
C GLU A 149 -22.43 -15.81 -0.16
N LYS A 150 -23.63 -15.37 -0.55
CA LYS A 150 -23.84 -14.15 -1.34
C LYS A 150 -23.63 -12.87 -0.54
N ILE A 151 -24.05 -12.82 0.72
CA ILE A 151 -23.89 -11.65 1.58
C ILE A 151 -22.45 -11.53 2.14
N GLN A 152 -21.65 -12.60 2.01
CA GLN A 152 -20.26 -12.68 2.45
C GLN A 152 -20.04 -12.33 3.93
N LEU A 153 -21.00 -12.73 4.79
CA LEU A 153 -20.89 -12.61 6.24
C LEU A 153 -20.48 -13.94 6.87
N ARG A 154 -19.89 -13.86 8.07
CA ARG A 154 -19.59 -15.05 8.86
C ARG A 154 -20.87 -15.58 9.50
N PRO A 155 -21.13 -16.90 9.50
CA PRO A 155 -22.31 -17.50 10.11
C PRO A 155 -22.56 -17.08 11.57
N GLU A 156 -21.49 -16.91 12.35
CA GLU A 156 -21.55 -16.50 13.76
C GLU A 156 -22.18 -15.10 13.96
N THR A 157 -22.23 -14.29 12.90
CA THR A 157 -22.82 -12.94 12.90
C THR A 157 -24.22 -12.89 12.28
N VAL A 158 -24.83 -14.03 12.02
CA VAL A 158 -26.16 -14.14 11.39
C VAL A 158 -27.12 -14.82 12.36
N LEU A 159 -28.35 -14.29 12.47
CA LEU A 159 -29.45 -14.86 13.23
C LEU A 159 -30.59 -15.27 12.27
N PHE A 160 -31.09 -16.49 12.38
CA PHE A 160 -32.27 -16.97 11.68
C PHE A 160 -33.44 -17.19 12.64
N ILE A 161 -34.61 -16.67 12.30
CA ILE A 161 -35.84 -16.78 13.11
C ILE A 161 -36.91 -17.51 12.29
N ASP A 162 -37.45 -18.58 12.85
CA ASP A 162 -38.47 -19.47 12.24
C ASP A 162 -39.28 -20.14 13.36
N ASP A 163 -40.58 -20.32 13.16
CA ASP A 163 -41.47 -21.02 14.10
C ASP A 163 -41.22 -22.53 14.10
N ASN A 164 -40.71 -23.08 13.00
CA ASN A 164 -40.53 -24.50 12.83
C ASN A 164 -39.13 -24.95 13.21
N VAL A 165 -39.03 -25.63 14.35
CA VAL A 165 -37.80 -26.24 14.88
C VAL A 165 -37.08 -27.15 13.87
N THR A 166 -37.81 -27.79 12.94
CA THR A 166 -37.18 -28.60 11.87
C THR A 166 -36.39 -27.73 10.91
N ASN A 167 -36.90 -26.56 10.52
CA ASN A 167 -36.19 -25.60 9.67
C ASN A 167 -34.95 -25.04 10.39
N LEU A 168 -35.06 -24.75 11.69
CA LEU A 168 -33.91 -24.27 12.49
C LEU A 168 -32.76 -25.30 12.54
N ASN A 169 -33.10 -26.59 12.71
CA ASN A 169 -32.12 -27.67 12.72
C ASN A 169 -31.51 -27.92 11.33
N GLU A 170 -32.32 -27.84 10.27
CA GLU A 170 -31.85 -27.90 8.89
C GLU A 170 -30.85 -26.77 8.60
N ALA A 171 -31.19 -25.52 8.96
CA ALA A 171 -30.32 -24.37 8.76
C ALA A 171 -28.96 -24.54 9.44
N LYS A 172 -28.94 -25.04 10.69
CA LYS A 172 -27.69 -25.35 11.41
C LYS A 172 -26.87 -26.48 10.79
N HIS A 173 -27.51 -27.44 10.14
CA HIS A 173 -26.83 -28.53 9.46
C HIS A 173 -26.06 -28.02 8.22
N PHE A 174 -26.71 -27.21 7.39
CA PHE A 174 -26.10 -26.63 6.18
C PHE A 174 -25.09 -25.52 6.50
N VAL A 175 -25.36 -24.75 7.55
CA VAL A 175 -24.51 -23.63 7.97
C VAL A 175 -24.12 -23.81 9.44
N PRO A 176 -23.05 -24.58 9.70
CA PRO A 176 -22.52 -24.74 11.05
C PRO A 176 -22.19 -23.36 11.66
N LYS A 177 -22.58 -23.17 12.94
CA LYS A 177 -22.43 -21.94 13.74
C LYS A 177 -23.40 -20.78 13.46
N LEU A 178 -24.42 -21.01 12.63
CA LEU A 178 -25.54 -20.08 12.50
C LEU A 178 -26.27 -19.90 13.85
N ASN A 179 -26.57 -18.66 14.24
CA ASN A 179 -27.47 -18.42 15.36
C ASN A 179 -28.90 -18.66 14.90
N VAL A 180 -29.69 -19.35 15.71
CA VAL A 180 -31.11 -19.60 15.42
C VAL A 180 -31.94 -19.29 16.66
N ALA A 181 -33.18 -18.86 16.46
CA ALA A 181 -34.16 -18.61 17.52
C ALA A 181 -35.58 -18.88 17.03
N GLU A 182 -36.45 -19.24 17.95
CA GLU A 182 -37.91 -19.30 17.73
C GLU A 182 -38.50 -17.86 17.83
N PRO A 183 -39.76 -17.62 17.43
CA PRO A 183 -40.36 -16.29 17.40
C PRO A 183 -40.50 -15.60 18.77
N ASP A 184 -40.35 -16.32 19.88
CA ASP A 184 -40.37 -15.76 21.23
C ASP A 184 -39.27 -14.70 21.47
N ILE A 185 -38.15 -14.80 20.75
CA ILE A 185 -37.08 -13.80 20.80
C ILE A 185 -37.54 -12.41 20.33
N ILE A 186 -38.55 -12.32 19.47
CA ILE A 186 -39.04 -11.05 18.90
C ILE A 186 -39.46 -10.07 20.00
N GLU A 187 -39.89 -10.59 21.15
CA GLU A 187 -40.29 -9.78 22.30
C GLU A 187 -39.14 -8.96 22.90
N THR A 188 -37.91 -9.48 22.81
CA THR A 188 -36.71 -8.91 23.44
C THR A 188 -35.58 -8.63 22.43
N LEU A 189 -35.85 -8.78 21.13
CA LEU A 189 -34.82 -8.78 20.08
C LEU A 189 -34.00 -7.48 20.04
N LEU A 190 -34.63 -6.33 20.27
CA LEU A 190 -33.95 -5.02 20.27
C LEU A 190 -33.11 -4.77 21.53
N ASP A 191 -33.33 -5.55 22.59
CA ASP A 191 -32.61 -5.49 23.86
C ASP A 191 -31.45 -6.49 23.93
N ASP A 192 -31.36 -7.43 22.97
CA ASP A 192 -30.26 -8.39 22.89
C ASP A 192 -28.91 -7.63 22.71
N PRO A 193 -27.93 -7.82 23.61
CA PRO A 193 -26.63 -7.16 23.52
C PRO A 193 -25.89 -7.40 22.20
N ARG A 194 -26.21 -8.48 21.47
CA ARG A 194 -25.64 -8.80 20.16
C ARG A 194 -26.25 -7.96 19.03
N LEU A 195 -27.42 -7.36 19.22
CA LEU A 195 -28.20 -6.61 18.22
C LEU A 195 -28.23 -5.08 18.48
N VAL A 196 -27.26 -4.57 19.24
CA VAL A 196 -27.09 -3.12 19.50
C VAL A 196 -26.68 -2.36 18.24
N GLY A 197 -25.78 -2.93 17.43
CA GLY A 197 -25.31 -2.33 16.18
C GLY A 197 -24.56 -0.99 16.35
N LYS A 198 -24.41 -0.24 15.25
CA LYS A 198 -23.89 1.15 15.25
C LYS A 198 -24.96 2.04 14.59
N PRO A 199 -25.17 3.29 15.05
CA PRO A 199 -26.12 4.18 14.39
C PRO A 199 -25.83 4.33 12.88
N ASP A 200 -26.85 4.11 12.04
CA ASP A 200 -26.84 4.20 10.58
C ASP A 200 -28.14 4.89 10.09
N PRO A 201 -28.34 6.18 10.43
CA PRO A 201 -29.58 6.90 10.12
C PRO A 201 -29.84 7.02 8.61
N ASP A 202 -28.80 6.96 7.79
CA ASP A 202 -28.89 7.05 6.33
C ASP A 202 -29.14 5.70 5.64
N LEU A 203 -29.27 4.62 6.42
CA LEU A 203 -29.43 3.24 5.96
C LEU A 203 -28.33 2.83 4.97
N SER A 204 -27.11 3.32 5.20
CA SER A 204 -25.98 3.14 4.28
C SER A 204 -25.63 1.66 4.11
N ARG A 205 -25.77 0.85 5.16
CA ARG A 205 -25.49 -0.58 5.11
C ARG A 205 -26.55 -1.34 4.30
N LEU A 206 -27.83 -0.99 4.46
CA LEU A 206 -28.93 -1.58 3.69
C LEU A 206 -28.73 -1.32 2.19
N LYS A 207 -28.56 -0.04 1.81
CA LYS A 207 -28.30 0.38 0.43
C LYS A 207 -27.12 -0.37 -0.20
N ARG A 208 -26.04 -0.57 0.56
CA ARG A 208 -24.87 -1.33 0.10
C ARG A 208 -25.18 -2.79 -0.22
N TYR A 209 -26.02 -3.44 0.59
CA TYR A 209 -26.40 -4.84 0.33
C TYR A 209 -27.42 -4.97 -0.79
N GLN A 210 -28.29 -3.99 -1.00
CA GLN A 210 -29.15 -3.91 -2.19
C GLN A 210 -28.31 -3.81 -3.46
N VAL A 211 -27.29 -2.96 -3.47
CA VAL A 211 -26.30 -2.86 -4.57
C VAL A 211 -25.62 -4.20 -4.84
N LEU A 212 -25.18 -4.90 -3.78
CA LEU A 212 -24.56 -6.23 -3.92
C LEU A 212 -25.52 -7.25 -4.53
N GLU A 213 -26.78 -7.23 -4.10
CA GLU A 213 -27.84 -8.10 -4.63
C GLU A 213 -28.10 -7.84 -6.11
N THR A 214 -28.31 -6.58 -6.52
CA THR A 214 -28.50 -6.21 -7.93
C THR A 214 -27.34 -6.71 -8.79
N LYS A 215 -26.11 -6.46 -8.35
CA LYS A 215 -24.90 -6.90 -9.04
C LYS A 215 -24.83 -8.42 -9.22
N GLN A 216 -25.22 -9.20 -8.22
CA GLN A 216 -25.22 -10.65 -8.32
C GLN A 216 -26.30 -11.20 -9.25
N ASN A 217 -27.47 -10.55 -9.27
CA ASN A 217 -28.54 -10.90 -10.19
C ASN A 217 -28.10 -10.64 -11.65
N ASP A 218 -27.47 -9.49 -11.91
CA ASP A 218 -26.98 -9.14 -13.25
C ASP A 218 -25.80 -10.02 -13.68
N MET A 219 -24.92 -10.39 -12.75
CA MET A 219 -23.85 -11.36 -13.00
C MET A 219 -24.41 -12.73 -13.36
N SER A 220 -25.43 -13.21 -12.63
CA SER A 220 -26.10 -14.50 -12.92
C SER A 220 -26.81 -14.48 -14.28
N ALA A 221 -27.36 -13.33 -14.69
CA ALA A 221 -27.97 -13.15 -16.00
C ALA A 221 -26.95 -13.06 -17.16
N SER A 222 -25.68 -12.75 -16.86
CA SER A 222 -24.62 -12.57 -17.85
C SER A 222 -23.97 -13.88 -18.33
N GLY A 223 -24.32 -15.03 -17.73
CA GLY A 223 -23.77 -16.35 -18.09
C GLY A 223 -22.35 -16.61 -17.56
N ASP A 224 -21.61 -17.51 -18.19
CA ASP A 224 -20.31 -18.02 -17.71
C ASP A 224 -19.10 -17.07 -17.91
N ASP A 225 -19.28 -15.87 -18.48
CA ASP A 225 -18.17 -14.93 -18.75
C ASP A 225 -18.08 -13.80 -17.71
N ASN A 226 -17.55 -14.16 -16.53
CA ASN A 226 -17.37 -13.24 -15.42
C ASN A 226 -16.44 -12.04 -15.77
N GLU A 227 -15.40 -12.24 -16.58
CA GLU A 227 -14.52 -11.13 -16.96
C GLU A 227 -15.20 -10.14 -17.90
N ALA A 228 -16.04 -10.60 -18.84
CA ALA A 228 -16.83 -9.71 -19.68
C ALA A 228 -17.83 -8.88 -18.85
N PHE A 229 -18.41 -9.46 -17.80
CA PHE A 229 -19.24 -8.72 -16.84
C PHE A 229 -18.42 -7.65 -16.09
N LEU A 230 -17.23 -8.00 -15.59
CA LEU A 230 -16.36 -7.05 -14.90
C LEU A 230 -15.90 -5.89 -15.81
N ARG A 231 -15.58 -6.16 -17.08
CA ARG A 231 -15.28 -5.13 -18.10
C ARG A 231 -16.44 -4.16 -18.34
N LYS A 232 -17.69 -4.62 -18.20
CA LYS A 232 -18.89 -3.78 -18.33
C LYS A 232 -19.28 -3.06 -17.04
N SER A 233 -18.72 -3.45 -15.90
CA SER A 233 -19.11 -2.95 -14.58
C SER A 233 -18.55 -1.57 -14.24
N ASP A 234 -17.74 -0.94 -15.10
CA ASP A 234 -17.13 0.37 -14.87
C ASP A 234 -16.41 0.48 -13.50
N ILE A 235 -15.56 -0.50 -13.19
CA ILE A 235 -14.86 -0.53 -11.91
C ILE A 235 -13.80 0.58 -11.89
N ARG A 236 -13.93 1.47 -10.93
CA ARG A 236 -13.09 2.65 -10.73
C ARG A 236 -12.41 2.60 -9.37
N VAL A 237 -11.12 2.91 -9.33
CA VAL A 237 -10.34 2.99 -8.09
C VAL A 237 -9.66 4.35 -7.97
N SER A 238 -9.54 4.85 -6.74
CA SER A 238 -8.73 6.05 -6.45
C SER A 238 -7.79 5.78 -5.28
N PHE A 239 -6.56 6.27 -5.40
CA PHE A 239 -5.50 6.15 -4.41
C PHE A 239 -5.35 7.46 -3.64
N HIS A 240 -5.18 7.32 -2.33
CA HIS A 240 -5.12 8.43 -1.39
C HIS A 240 -3.99 8.21 -0.38
N ALA A 241 -3.31 9.29 0.00
CA ALA A 241 -2.13 9.25 0.88
C ALA A 241 -2.37 9.94 2.25
N ASP A 242 -3.51 10.59 2.45
CA ASP A 242 -3.93 11.29 3.65
C ASP A 242 -4.50 10.32 4.71
N VAL A 243 -3.76 9.25 5.00
CA VAL A 243 -4.15 8.15 5.92
C VAL A 243 -4.62 8.68 7.27
N GLU A 244 -3.98 9.72 7.80
CA GLU A 244 -4.28 10.29 9.11
C GLU A 244 -5.73 10.84 9.19
N ALA A 245 -6.23 11.44 8.10
CA ALA A 245 -7.59 11.99 8.03
C ALA A 245 -8.66 10.89 8.11
N GLU A 246 -8.33 9.68 7.65
CA GLU A 246 -9.23 8.52 7.58
C GLU A 246 -8.84 7.40 8.57
N PHE A 247 -7.95 7.72 9.53
CA PHE A 247 -7.34 6.75 10.43
C PHE A 247 -8.36 5.84 11.15
N PRO A 248 -9.49 6.36 11.71
CA PRO A 248 -10.49 5.50 12.36
C PRO A 248 -11.11 4.46 11.42
N ARG A 249 -11.32 4.81 10.14
CA ARG A 249 -11.88 3.87 9.15
C ARG A 249 -10.83 2.86 8.70
N ILE A 250 -9.58 3.29 8.53
CA ILE A 250 -8.46 2.42 8.17
C ILE A 250 -8.15 1.44 9.31
N HIS A 251 -8.18 1.89 10.56
CA HIS A 251 -8.04 1.05 11.75
C HIS A 251 -9.12 -0.05 11.82
N ASP A 252 -10.39 0.32 11.60
CA ASP A 252 -11.49 -0.65 11.53
C ASP A 252 -11.26 -1.68 10.41
N LEU A 253 -10.79 -1.22 9.23
CA LEU A 253 -10.47 -2.09 8.10
C LEU A 253 -9.30 -3.03 8.40
N VAL A 254 -8.21 -2.51 8.97
CA VAL A 254 -7.01 -3.26 9.38
C VAL A 254 -7.38 -4.34 10.39
N ASN A 255 -8.29 -4.08 11.33
CA ASN A 255 -8.63 -5.06 12.37
C ASN A 255 -9.72 -6.05 11.98
N ARG A 256 -10.67 -5.67 11.10
CA ARG A 256 -11.81 -6.53 10.75
C ARG A 256 -11.64 -7.38 9.50
N THR A 257 -10.68 -7.03 8.64
CA THR A 257 -10.51 -7.72 7.36
C THR A 257 -9.82 -9.07 7.54
N ASN A 258 -10.53 -10.19 7.40
CA ASN A 258 -9.91 -11.52 7.58
C ASN A 258 -9.44 -12.15 6.27
N GLN A 259 -10.35 -12.47 5.35
CA GLN A 259 -10.02 -13.28 4.16
C GLN A 259 -9.06 -12.56 3.19
N LEU A 260 -9.16 -11.24 3.10
CA LEU A 260 -8.37 -10.41 2.20
C LEU A 260 -7.36 -9.52 2.94
N ASN A 261 -6.97 -9.87 4.17
CA ASN A 261 -5.73 -9.36 4.75
C ASN A 261 -4.62 -10.37 4.44
N PHE A 262 -3.68 -9.98 3.58
CA PHE A 262 -2.62 -10.85 3.13
C PHE A 262 -1.50 -10.99 4.16
N THR A 263 -1.16 -9.91 4.87
CA THR A 263 -0.06 -9.92 5.85
C THR A 263 -0.52 -10.34 7.24
N LYS A 264 -1.83 -10.29 7.52
CA LYS A 264 -2.48 -10.52 8.84
C LYS A 264 -1.93 -9.64 9.97
N ASN A 265 -1.15 -8.61 9.64
CA ASN A 265 -0.74 -7.61 10.61
C ASN A 265 -1.96 -6.81 11.05
N ARG A 266 -2.13 -6.71 12.37
CA ARG A 266 -3.23 -5.99 13.04
C ARG A 266 -2.63 -4.89 13.90
N TRP A 267 -3.40 -3.84 14.10
CA TRP A 267 -3.06 -2.81 15.07
C TRP A 267 -3.74 -3.10 16.42
N PRO A 268 -3.24 -2.50 17.52
CA PRO A 268 -3.95 -2.47 18.80
C PRO A 268 -5.41 -2.05 18.63
N GLU A 269 -6.30 -2.54 19.51
CA GLU A 269 -7.71 -2.14 19.50
C GLU A 269 -7.91 -0.69 19.95
N ASP A 270 -7.05 -0.19 20.84
CA ASP A 270 -7.01 1.23 21.19
C ASP A 270 -6.51 2.05 19.99
N ILE A 271 -7.30 3.05 19.60
CA ILE A 271 -7.05 3.81 18.37
C ILE A 271 -5.81 4.71 18.48
N GLU A 272 -5.50 5.22 19.67
CA GLU A 272 -4.35 6.10 19.86
C GLU A 272 -3.05 5.30 19.98
N GLU A 273 -3.09 4.13 20.63
CA GLU A 273 -1.98 3.16 20.57
C GLU A 273 -1.73 2.70 19.12
N ALA A 274 -2.79 2.44 18.36
CA ALA A 274 -2.68 2.11 16.94
C ALA A 274 -2.08 3.26 16.12
N ARG A 275 -2.41 4.51 16.42
CA ARG A 275 -1.86 5.70 15.74
C ARG A 275 -0.36 5.83 16.00
N LEU A 276 0.08 5.64 17.24
CA LEU A 276 1.50 5.60 17.58
C LEU A 276 2.22 4.47 16.83
N ARG A 277 1.62 3.27 16.81
CA ARG A 277 2.16 2.13 16.07
C ARG A 277 2.27 2.42 14.57
N PHE A 278 1.27 3.07 13.98
CA PHE A 278 1.32 3.48 12.58
C PHE A 278 2.44 4.49 12.30
N GLN A 279 2.65 5.46 13.20
CA GLN A 279 3.76 6.42 13.08
C GLN A 279 5.13 5.73 13.15
N GLU A 280 5.33 4.83 14.11
CA GLU A 280 6.54 3.98 14.16
C GLU A 280 6.72 3.20 12.86
N GLU A 281 5.62 2.70 12.30
CA GLU A 281 5.64 1.92 11.08
C GLU A 281 5.97 2.76 9.84
N LEU A 282 5.62 4.04 9.84
CA LEU A 282 5.91 5.00 8.78
C LEU A 282 7.35 5.50 8.84
N GLU A 283 7.87 5.74 10.04
CA GLU A 283 9.21 6.29 10.28
C GLU A 283 10.32 5.22 10.28
N ALA A 284 9.95 3.93 10.26
CA ALA A 284 10.90 2.83 10.33
C ALA A 284 11.86 2.73 9.14
N ASP A 285 11.49 3.24 7.97
CA ASP A 285 12.33 3.24 6.78
C ASP A 285 11.98 4.42 5.87
N PHE A 286 12.98 5.04 5.25
CA PHE A 286 12.77 6.14 4.31
C PHE A 286 12.02 5.67 3.06
N ASP A 287 12.31 4.46 2.55
CA ASP A 287 11.61 3.85 1.42
C ASP A 287 10.29 3.22 1.88
N THR A 288 9.39 4.06 2.40
CA THR A 288 8.04 3.67 2.81
C THR A 288 7.00 4.24 1.84
N ASP A 289 6.18 3.37 1.28
CA ASP A 289 5.01 3.72 0.47
C ASP A 289 3.74 3.35 1.27
N VAL A 290 2.81 4.28 1.38
CA VAL A 290 1.60 4.09 2.20
C VAL A 290 0.43 4.83 1.58
N GLY A 291 -0.73 4.19 1.59
CA GLY A 291 -1.97 4.79 1.13
C GLY A 291 -3.16 3.89 1.36
N TYR A 292 -4.33 4.40 0.99
CA TYR A 292 -5.58 3.66 0.99
C TYR A 292 -6.28 3.79 -0.37
N VAL A 293 -7.15 2.83 -0.65
CA VAL A 293 -7.84 2.69 -1.93
C VAL A 293 -9.34 2.81 -1.71
N LYS A 294 -9.98 3.74 -2.42
CA LYS A 294 -11.44 3.78 -2.54
C LYS A 294 -11.87 3.13 -3.85
N VAL A 295 -13.02 2.48 -3.86
CA VAL A 295 -13.54 1.73 -5.02
C VAL A 295 -14.98 2.09 -5.27
N ALA A 296 -15.33 2.28 -6.54
CA ALA A 296 -16.70 2.39 -7.03
C ALA A 296 -16.87 1.55 -8.30
N ASP A 297 -18.10 1.24 -8.66
CA ASP A 297 -18.45 0.66 -9.95
C ASP A 297 -19.76 1.26 -10.47
N ALA A 298 -20.32 0.69 -11.54
CA ALA A 298 -21.60 1.13 -12.11
C ALA A 298 -22.79 1.01 -11.15
N TYR A 299 -22.69 0.17 -10.12
CA TYR A 299 -23.77 -0.09 -9.17
C TYR A 299 -23.67 0.79 -7.92
N GLY A 300 -22.48 1.30 -7.59
CA GLY A 300 -22.34 2.29 -6.53
C GLY A 300 -20.92 2.44 -5.98
N ASN A 301 -20.83 3.20 -4.90
CA ASN A 301 -19.59 3.49 -4.22
C ASN A 301 -19.40 2.57 -3.00
N TYR A 302 -18.22 1.95 -2.91
CA TYR A 302 -17.87 1.04 -1.82
C TYR A 302 -17.07 1.72 -0.70
N GLY A 303 -16.65 2.98 -0.87
CA GLY A 303 -15.82 3.72 0.08
C GLY A 303 -14.39 3.16 0.18
N ILE A 304 -13.76 3.35 1.34
CA ILE A 304 -12.40 2.84 1.61
C ILE A 304 -12.43 1.31 1.65
N CYS A 305 -11.79 0.69 0.68
CA CYS A 305 -11.77 -0.75 0.49
C CYS A 305 -10.38 -1.36 0.51
N GLY A 306 -9.29 -0.59 0.51
CA GLY A 306 -7.94 -1.13 0.62
C GLY A 306 -7.04 -0.26 1.47
N PHE A 307 -6.07 -0.88 2.13
CA PHE A 307 -4.96 -0.20 2.82
C PHE A 307 -3.66 -0.94 2.51
N TYR A 308 -2.61 -0.17 2.26
CA TYR A 308 -1.29 -0.71 2.05
C TYR A 308 -0.23 0.15 2.74
N LEU A 309 0.81 -0.54 3.21
CA LEU A 309 2.06 0.05 3.66
C LEU A 309 3.17 -0.91 3.22
N SER A 310 4.08 -0.47 2.38
CA SER A 310 5.29 -1.21 2.03
C SER A 310 6.54 -0.48 2.50
N ARG A 311 7.55 -1.27 2.86
CA ARG A 311 8.90 -0.79 3.13
C ARG A 311 9.86 -1.51 2.21
N LYS A 312 10.73 -0.77 1.53
CA LYS A 312 11.59 -1.32 0.49
C LYS A 312 10.75 -2.10 -0.52
N ASN A 313 11.17 -3.31 -0.85
CA ASN A 313 10.47 -4.19 -1.78
C ASN A 313 9.45 -5.14 -1.09
N LYS A 314 8.94 -4.81 0.10
CA LYS A 314 8.05 -5.70 0.87
C LYS A 314 6.85 -4.96 1.48
N PHE A 315 5.66 -5.54 1.36
CA PHE A 315 4.47 -5.06 2.07
C PHE A 315 4.50 -5.47 3.55
N HIS A 316 4.25 -4.49 4.43
CA HIS A 316 3.99 -4.68 5.86
C HIS A 316 2.48 -4.75 6.13
N HIS A 317 1.69 -3.91 5.46
CA HIS A 317 0.24 -4.03 5.37
C HIS A 317 -0.17 -4.16 3.90
N PHE A 318 -1.02 -5.15 3.60
CA PHE A 318 -1.66 -5.28 2.29
C PHE A 318 -2.99 -5.99 2.49
N LEU A 319 -4.09 -5.22 2.45
CA LEU A 319 -5.41 -5.75 2.80
C LEU A 319 -6.54 -5.02 2.09
N PHE A 320 -7.61 -5.76 1.82
CA PHE A 320 -8.79 -5.28 1.11
C PHE A 320 -10.09 -5.73 1.78
N SER A 321 -11.13 -4.90 1.72
CA SER A 321 -12.46 -5.23 2.19
C SER A 321 -13.06 -6.37 1.35
N CYS A 322 -13.84 -7.26 1.97
CA CYS A 322 -14.61 -8.27 1.23
C CYS A 322 -15.58 -7.65 0.21
N ARG A 323 -15.94 -6.36 0.35
CA ARG A 323 -16.77 -5.63 -0.63
C ARG A 323 -16.21 -5.63 -2.05
N THR A 324 -14.89 -5.77 -2.20
CA THR A 324 -14.22 -5.81 -3.51
C THR A 324 -13.79 -7.21 -3.91
N MET A 325 -14.23 -8.23 -3.17
CA MET A 325 -13.89 -9.62 -3.46
C MET A 325 -14.37 -10.00 -4.85
N ASN A 326 -13.53 -10.73 -5.59
CA ASN A 326 -13.77 -11.17 -6.98
C ASN A 326 -13.88 -10.03 -8.01
N MET A 327 -13.55 -8.78 -7.66
CA MET A 327 -13.51 -7.66 -8.60
C MET A 327 -12.15 -7.46 -9.28
N GLY A 328 -11.10 -8.13 -8.82
CA GLY A 328 -9.73 -7.94 -9.32
C GLY A 328 -8.97 -6.77 -8.68
N VAL A 329 -9.53 -6.12 -7.66
CA VAL A 329 -8.97 -4.88 -7.08
C VAL A 329 -7.60 -5.13 -6.45
N GLU A 330 -7.45 -6.21 -5.68
CA GLU A 330 -6.20 -6.52 -5.00
C GLU A 330 -5.07 -6.88 -5.98
N GLN A 331 -5.38 -7.58 -7.08
CA GLN A 331 -4.43 -7.90 -8.14
C GLN A 331 -4.02 -6.64 -8.91
N PHE A 332 -5.01 -5.79 -9.23
CA PHE A 332 -4.76 -4.52 -9.92
C PHE A 332 -3.88 -3.59 -9.09
N VAL A 333 -4.20 -3.41 -7.81
CA VAL A 333 -3.45 -2.55 -6.90
C VAL A 333 -2.05 -3.10 -6.67
N TRP A 334 -1.87 -4.40 -6.47
CA TRP A 334 -0.55 -5.02 -6.30
C TRP A 334 0.37 -4.73 -7.49
N ARG A 335 -0.12 -4.91 -8.73
CA ARG A 335 0.64 -4.57 -9.94
C ARG A 335 0.92 -3.08 -10.06
N LYS A 336 -0.08 -2.24 -9.79
CA LYS A 336 0.04 -0.78 -9.83
C LYS A 336 1.07 -0.25 -8.84
N LEU A 337 1.26 -0.94 -7.72
CA LEU A 337 2.26 -0.65 -6.68
C LEU A 337 3.58 -1.41 -6.88
N GLY A 338 3.86 -1.90 -8.09
CA GLY A 338 5.17 -2.43 -8.47
C GLY A 338 5.44 -3.88 -8.07
N GLU A 339 4.39 -4.68 -7.83
CA GLU A 339 4.50 -6.14 -7.59
C GLU A 339 5.43 -6.53 -6.43
N ARG A 340 5.57 -5.63 -5.44
CA ARG A 340 6.43 -5.85 -4.27
C ARG A 340 6.03 -7.12 -3.51
N HIS A 341 7.00 -7.74 -2.84
CA HIS A 341 6.78 -9.00 -2.13
C HIS A 341 5.74 -8.84 -1.02
N VAL A 342 4.69 -9.68 -1.06
CA VAL A 342 3.67 -9.75 -0.02
C VAL A 342 3.94 -10.97 0.85
N PRO A 343 4.29 -10.81 2.14
CA PRO A 343 4.49 -11.92 3.05
C PRO A 343 3.13 -12.54 3.44
N ILE A 344 2.55 -13.36 2.57
CA ILE A 344 1.23 -13.97 2.79
C ILE A 344 1.25 -14.83 4.05
N GLN A 345 0.34 -14.53 4.99
CA GLN A 345 0.18 -15.26 6.25
C GLN A 345 -1.15 -16.02 6.28
N GLY A 346 -1.08 -17.35 6.42
CA GLY A 346 -2.25 -18.21 6.52
C GLY A 346 -3.11 -18.26 5.25
N LYS A 347 -4.39 -18.64 5.39
CA LYS A 347 -5.33 -18.73 4.27
C LYS A 347 -5.82 -17.33 3.88
N VAL A 348 -5.74 -17.03 2.59
CA VAL A 348 -6.25 -15.79 1.96
C VAL A 348 -7.28 -16.13 0.88
N GLY A 349 -8.18 -15.17 0.60
CA GLY A 349 -9.33 -15.35 -0.28
C GLY A 349 -9.02 -15.33 -1.77
N SER A 350 -7.85 -14.86 -2.18
CA SER A 350 -7.45 -14.79 -3.58
C SER A 350 -5.93 -14.90 -3.77
N LYS A 351 -5.50 -15.17 -5.01
CA LYS A 351 -4.10 -15.09 -5.45
C LYS A 351 -3.85 -13.74 -6.11
N LEU A 352 -2.65 -13.19 -5.96
CA LEU A 352 -2.33 -11.85 -6.48
C LEU A 352 -1.91 -11.88 -7.97
N GLU A 353 -1.35 -13.00 -8.40
CA GLU A 353 -0.79 -13.18 -9.73
C GLU A 353 -1.87 -13.36 -10.81
N THR A 354 -3.08 -13.77 -10.42
CA THR A 354 -4.18 -14.10 -11.33
C THR A 354 -5.52 -13.63 -10.77
N PRO A 355 -6.40 -13.01 -11.58
CA PRO A 355 -6.25 -12.76 -13.03
C PRO A 355 -5.34 -11.56 -13.34
N VAL A 356 -5.04 -11.37 -14.63
CA VAL A 356 -4.51 -10.09 -15.14
C VAL A 356 -5.70 -9.16 -15.35
N VAL A 357 -5.69 -8.01 -14.68
CA VAL A 357 -6.86 -7.14 -14.58
C VAL A 357 -6.70 -5.97 -15.54
N ASP A 358 -7.54 -5.94 -16.58
CA ASP A 358 -7.60 -4.88 -17.60
C ASP A 358 -8.87 -4.02 -17.53
N TRP A 359 -9.81 -4.36 -16.63
CA TRP A 359 -11.13 -3.73 -16.52
C TRP A 359 -11.25 -2.66 -15.43
N ILE A 360 -10.17 -2.33 -14.73
CA ILE A 360 -10.19 -1.33 -13.66
C ILE A 360 -9.58 -0.01 -14.14
N ALA A 361 -10.34 1.07 -13.99
CA ALA A 361 -9.88 2.43 -14.27
C ALA A 361 -9.41 3.14 -12.98
N VAL A 362 -8.32 3.90 -13.08
CA VAL A 362 -7.88 4.80 -12.00
C VAL A 362 -8.45 6.19 -12.20
N VAL A 363 -9.18 6.69 -11.22
CA VAL A 363 -9.74 8.05 -11.23
C VAL A 363 -9.11 8.88 -10.11
N ASP A 364 -9.23 10.21 -10.18
CA ASP A 364 -8.68 11.09 -9.14
C ASP A 364 -9.34 10.85 -7.79
N ASP A 365 -10.67 10.80 -7.79
CA ASP A 365 -11.49 10.49 -6.62
C ASP A 365 -12.80 9.83 -7.05
N VAL A 366 -13.06 8.61 -6.55
CA VAL A 366 -14.29 7.87 -6.87
C VAL A 366 -15.55 8.55 -6.30
N ASP A 367 -15.39 9.37 -5.27
CA ASP A 367 -16.51 10.10 -4.66
C ASP A 367 -16.95 11.30 -5.52
N LYS A 368 -16.08 11.80 -6.40
CA LYS A 368 -16.32 12.99 -7.23
C LYS A 368 -16.44 12.70 -8.73
N SER A 369 -15.93 11.56 -9.16
CA SER A 369 -15.98 11.16 -10.57
C SER A 369 -17.32 10.54 -10.93
N SER A 370 -17.87 10.96 -12.07
CA SER A 370 -19.01 10.34 -12.73
C SER A 370 -18.55 9.17 -13.61
N SER A 371 -19.48 8.30 -14.03
CA SER A 371 -19.18 7.26 -15.04
C SER A 371 -18.82 7.85 -16.40
N GLU A 372 -19.18 9.12 -16.66
CA GLU A 372 -18.85 9.85 -17.89
C GLU A 372 -17.41 10.40 -17.90
N ASP A 373 -16.77 10.53 -16.73
CA ASP A 373 -15.36 10.95 -16.61
C ASP A 373 -14.38 9.84 -17.02
N ASN A 374 -14.89 8.66 -17.37
CA ASN A 374 -14.10 7.55 -17.88
C ASN A 374 -13.70 7.77 -19.35
N THR A 375 -13.04 8.88 -19.64
CA THR A 375 -12.29 9.00 -20.88
C THR A 375 -11.12 8.03 -20.79
N ALA A 376 -11.24 6.91 -21.49
CA ALA A 376 -10.16 5.99 -21.82
C ALA A 376 -9.11 6.65 -22.74
N GLY A 377 -8.68 7.87 -22.40
CA GLY A 377 -7.52 8.50 -22.99
C GLY A 377 -6.28 7.67 -22.64
N LYS A 378 -5.35 7.56 -23.59
CA LYS A 378 -4.06 6.92 -23.36
C LYS A 378 -3.40 7.60 -22.15
N ARG A 379 -3.35 6.91 -21.00
CA ARG A 379 -2.58 7.41 -19.85
C ARG A 379 -1.13 7.50 -20.28
N LEU A 380 -0.53 8.68 -20.07
CA LEU A 380 0.86 8.93 -20.40
C LEU A 380 1.77 7.91 -19.70
N GLN A 381 2.73 7.38 -20.44
CA GLN A 381 3.84 6.64 -19.88
C GLN A 381 4.94 7.64 -19.48
N VAL A 382 5.31 7.63 -18.20
CA VAL A 382 6.26 8.55 -17.61
C VAL A 382 7.49 7.78 -17.14
N CYS A 383 8.64 8.00 -17.78
CA CYS A 383 9.93 7.51 -17.32
C CYS A 383 10.43 8.40 -16.18
N ILE A 384 10.62 7.84 -15.00
CA ILE A 384 11.16 8.52 -13.82
C ILE A 384 12.58 8.01 -13.60
N ARG A 385 13.56 8.93 -13.59
CA ARG A 385 14.98 8.57 -13.46
C ARG A 385 15.68 9.46 -12.44
N GLY A 386 16.32 8.84 -11.44
CA GLY A 386 17.02 9.52 -10.36
C GLY A 386 17.32 8.62 -9.16
N ALA A 387 17.54 9.23 -7.98
CA ALA A 387 17.86 8.53 -6.74
C ALA A 387 16.65 8.45 -5.79
N CYS A 388 16.92 8.50 -4.48
CA CYS A 388 15.95 8.42 -3.38
C CYS A 388 14.83 9.47 -3.48
N ASP A 389 15.13 10.67 -3.98
CA ASP A 389 14.14 11.73 -4.20
C ASP A 389 13.10 11.34 -5.26
N MET A 390 13.53 10.70 -6.34
CA MET A 390 12.64 10.23 -7.41
C MET A 390 11.92 8.95 -7.04
N MET A 391 12.54 8.08 -6.23
CA MET A 391 11.88 6.92 -5.64
C MET A 391 10.66 7.32 -4.81
N MET A 392 10.82 8.29 -3.91
CA MET A 392 9.73 8.79 -3.08
C MET A 392 8.69 9.56 -3.88
N THR A 393 9.11 10.35 -4.87
CA THR A 393 8.18 11.04 -5.78
C THR A 393 7.35 10.02 -6.58
N SER A 394 7.95 8.89 -6.98
CA SER A 394 7.25 7.84 -7.74
C SER A 394 6.12 7.17 -6.94
N ASN A 395 6.24 7.06 -5.62
CA ASN A 395 5.17 6.55 -4.75
C ASN A 395 3.84 7.28 -4.98
N PHE A 396 3.88 8.60 -5.22
CA PHE A 396 2.68 9.38 -5.50
C PHE A 396 2.29 9.32 -6.99
N LEU A 397 3.27 9.42 -7.90
CA LEU A 397 3.01 9.42 -9.35
C LEU A 397 2.46 8.10 -9.89
N ARG A 398 3.01 6.95 -9.45
CA ARG A 398 2.63 5.61 -9.95
C ARG A 398 1.14 5.32 -9.75
N THR A 399 0.53 5.97 -8.77
CA THR A 399 -0.90 5.84 -8.46
C THR A 399 -1.81 6.66 -9.39
N LYS A 400 -1.27 7.58 -10.20
CA LYS A 400 -2.04 8.48 -11.07
C LYS A 400 -1.70 8.30 -12.56
N VAL A 401 -0.45 7.99 -12.89
CA VAL A 401 0.03 7.78 -14.25
C VAL A 401 0.70 6.41 -14.40
N ASN A 402 1.02 6.01 -15.63
CA ASN A 402 1.85 4.83 -15.86
C ASN A 402 3.31 5.23 -15.70
N THR A 403 4.04 4.57 -14.82
CA THR A 403 5.45 4.87 -14.56
C THR A 403 6.36 3.77 -15.10
N LEU A 404 7.49 4.16 -15.66
CA LEU A 404 8.66 3.32 -15.90
C LEU A 404 9.77 3.88 -15.01
N GLU A 405 10.28 3.08 -14.08
CA GLU A 405 11.20 3.54 -13.04
C GLU A 405 12.64 3.10 -13.33
N GLU A 406 13.50 4.08 -13.57
CA GLU A 406 14.96 3.91 -13.71
C GLU A 406 15.66 4.54 -12.49
N LEU A 407 15.46 3.93 -11.34
CA LEU A 407 15.93 4.43 -10.06
C LEU A 407 17.24 3.77 -9.64
N ASN A 408 17.95 4.40 -8.71
CA ASN A 408 19.11 3.77 -8.11
C ASN A 408 18.71 2.54 -7.27
N TYR A 409 19.48 1.46 -7.36
CA TYR A 409 19.28 0.27 -6.52
C TYR A 409 20.58 -0.45 -6.18
N ALA A 410 20.54 -1.34 -5.19
CA ALA A 410 21.67 -2.17 -4.81
C ALA A 410 21.68 -3.49 -5.60
N TYR A 411 22.82 -3.86 -6.18
CA TYR A 411 23.02 -5.16 -6.83
C TYR A 411 24.31 -5.80 -6.28
N GLU A 412 24.19 -6.88 -5.51
CA GLU A 412 25.36 -7.55 -4.90
C GLU A 412 26.26 -6.59 -4.10
N GLY A 413 25.65 -5.61 -3.39
CA GLY A 413 26.38 -4.57 -2.65
C GLY A 413 26.85 -3.37 -3.48
N TRP A 414 26.81 -3.47 -4.81
CA TRP A 414 27.16 -2.39 -5.75
C TRP A 414 26.00 -1.44 -5.98
N GLU A 415 26.33 -0.17 -6.17
CA GLU A 415 25.35 0.85 -6.52
C GLU A 415 25.07 0.86 -8.03
N ILE A 416 23.84 0.53 -8.38
CA ILE A 416 23.31 0.73 -9.71
C ILE A 416 22.76 2.15 -9.77
N ILE A 417 23.51 3.02 -10.43
CA ILE A 417 23.23 4.46 -10.48
C ILE A 417 22.62 4.85 -11.83
N ALA A 418 21.60 5.69 -11.79
CA ALA A 418 20.88 6.23 -12.93
C ALA A 418 21.48 7.55 -13.46
N SER A 419 22.81 7.69 -13.49
CA SER A 419 23.48 8.92 -13.96
C SER A 419 23.37 9.11 -15.48
N PRO A 420 23.50 10.34 -16.01
CA PRO A 420 23.61 10.59 -17.46
C PRO A 420 24.78 9.86 -18.09
N ARG A 421 25.85 9.62 -17.31
CA ARG A 421 27.02 8.85 -17.75
C ARG A 421 26.67 7.44 -18.20
N PHE A 422 25.73 6.77 -17.53
CA PHE A 422 25.27 5.44 -17.94
C PHE A 422 24.52 5.44 -19.27
N VAL A 423 23.71 6.48 -19.53
CA VAL A 423 23.04 6.65 -20.83
C VAL A 423 24.09 6.83 -21.95
N ALA A 424 25.12 7.62 -21.69
CA ALA A 424 26.20 7.83 -22.66
C ALA A 424 27.07 6.56 -22.84
N LEU A 425 27.31 5.78 -21.77
CA LEU A 425 28.05 4.51 -21.84
C LEU A 425 27.41 3.49 -22.77
N CYS A 426 26.09 3.46 -22.90
CA CYS A 426 25.41 2.58 -23.84
C CYS A 426 25.89 2.76 -25.29
N LYS A 427 26.36 3.97 -25.65
CA LYS A 427 27.04 4.21 -26.94
C LYS A 427 28.44 3.59 -26.97
N ASP A 428 29.19 3.71 -25.88
CA ASP A 428 30.53 3.15 -25.73
C ASP A 428 30.50 1.61 -25.79
N MET A 429 29.41 0.97 -25.33
CA MET A 429 29.19 -0.48 -25.42
C MET A 429 29.05 -1.02 -26.85
N LYS A 430 29.02 -0.17 -27.88
CA LYS A 430 29.12 -0.61 -29.29
C LYS A 430 30.52 -1.12 -29.64
N ASP A 431 31.56 -0.66 -28.96
CA ASP A 431 32.91 -1.21 -29.08
C ASP A 431 32.99 -2.57 -28.38
N GLU A 432 33.48 -3.59 -29.10
CA GLU A 432 33.62 -4.95 -28.57
C GLU A 432 34.59 -5.03 -27.39
N ARG A 433 35.67 -4.23 -27.42
CA ARG A 433 36.66 -4.17 -26.34
C ARG A 433 36.04 -3.64 -25.06
N ASN A 434 35.11 -2.69 -25.15
CA ASN A 434 34.37 -2.19 -23.99
C ASN A 434 33.45 -3.27 -23.39
N ARG A 435 32.81 -4.10 -24.22
CA ARG A 435 32.00 -5.24 -23.75
C ARG A 435 32.87 -6.26 -23.00
N GLU A 436 34.04 -6.59 -23.54
CA GLU A 436 35.00 -7.49 -22.90
C GLU A 436 35.51 -6.95 -21.55
N ILE A 437 35.81 -5.65 -21.48
CA ILE A 437 36.24 -4.99 -20.24
C ILE A 437 35.12 -5.04 -19.19
N VAL A 438 33.91 -4.62 -19.56
CA VAL A 438 32.76 -4.58 -18.65
C VAL A 438 32.36 -5.97 -18.15
N ALA A 439 32.43 -6.99 -19.00
CA ALA A 439 32.12 -8.38 -18.61
C ALA A 439 33.04 -8.93 -17.50
N ARG A 440 34.19 -8.29 -17.27
CA ARG A 440 35.13 -8.65 -16.20
C ARG A 440 34.96 -7.82 -14.93
N LEU A 441 34.13 -6.79 -14.94
CA LEU A 441 33.88 -5.94 -13.78
C LEU A 441 32.87 -6.60 -12.82
N PRO A 442 33.05 -6.42 -11.50
CA PRO A 442 32.03 -6.79 -10.53
C PRO A 442 30.82 -5.83 -10.58
N GLY A 443 29.67 -6.28 -10.09
CA GLY A 443 28.50 -5.41 -9.88
C GLY A 443 27.81 -4.94 -11.15
N ILE A 444 27.91 -5.70 -12.25
CA ILE A 444 27.25 -5.38 -13.54
C ILE A 444 26.08 -6.34 -13.76
N PRO A 445 24.83 -5.92 -13.47
CA PRO A 445 23.66 -6.75 -13.75
C PRO A 445 23.42 -6.91 -15.27
N PRO A 446 22.73 -7.98 -15.73
CA PRO A 446 22.51 -8.26 -17.15
C PRO A 446 21.89 -7.11 -17.96
N ASN A 447 21.04 -6.30 -17.32
CA ASN A 447 20.32 -5.16 -17.93
C ASN A 447 20.92 -3.79 -17.56
N ARG A 448 22.17 -3.73 -17.07
CA ARG A 448 22.83 -2.49 -16.61
C ARG A 448 22.80 -1.34 -17.63
N PHE A 449 22.82 -1.67 -18.91
CA PHE A 449 22.88 -0.71 -20.02
C PHE A 449 21.57 -0.61 -20.81
N GLU A 450 20.48 -1.13 -20.26
CA GLU A 450 19.15 -0.90 -20.81
C GLU A 450 18.59 0.40 -20.23
N THR A 451 18.06 1.25 -21.10
CA THR A 451 17.38 2.47 -20.66
C THR A 451 16.35 2.94 -21.68
N ASP A 452 15.21 3.39 -21.17
CA ASP A 452 14.15 3.99 -21.95
C ASP A 452 14.54 5.34 -22.56
N VAL A 453 15.57 6.01 -22.03
CA VAL A 453 16.14 7.19 -22.70
C VAL A 453 16.64 6.84 -24.10
N LEU A 454 17.11 5.60 -24.31
CA LEU A 454 17.51 5.10 -25.61
C LEU A 454 16.37 4.43 -26.38
N ALA A 455 15.49 3.69 -25.69
CA ALA A 455 14.35 3.01 -26.33
C ALA A 455 13.23 3.99 -26.75
N GLU A 456 13.15 5.15 -26.11
CA GLU A 456 12.22 6.23 -26.39
C GLU A 456 10.74 5.79 -26.30
N THR A 457 10.40 4.85 -25.41
CA THR A 457 9.04 4.31 -25.33
C THR A 457 8.09 5.20 -24.51
N SER A 458 8.61 5.91 -23.50
CA SER A 458 7.79 6.80 -22.67
C SER A 458 7.38 8.08 -23.41
N ASP A 459 6.22 8.63 -23.04
CA ASP A 459 5.72 9.89 -23.56
C ASP A 459 6.40 11.09 -22.87
N VAL A 460 6.74 10.93 -21.58
CA VAL A 460 7.38 11.97 -20.74
C VAL A 460 8.55 11.41 -19.94
N TYR A 461 9.61 12.21 -19.78
CA TYR A 461 10.78 11.88 -18.96
C TYR A 461 10.92 12.88 -17.81
N VAL A 462 11.02 12.37 -16.59
CA VAL A 462 11.27 13.16 -15.37
C VAL A 462 12.64 12.83 -14.83
N PHE A 463 13.52 13.83 -14.76
CA PHE A 463 14.90 13.66 -14.32
C PHE A 463 15.20 14.40 -13.02
N SER A 464 15.88 13.70 -12.12
CA SER A 464 16.71 14.30 -11.08
C SER A 464 18.17 13.87 -11.27
N PHE A 465 19.09 14.69 -10.80
CA PHE A 465 20.54 14.47 -10.90
C PHE A 465 21.23 14.43 -9.52
N SER A 466 20.47 14.17 -8.45
CA SER A 466 20.97 14.00 -7.08
C SER A 466 22.04 12.90 -6.99
N GLN A 467 21.93 11.85 -7.80
CA GLN A 467 22.83 10.71 -7.85
C GLN A 467 24.27 11.01 -8.26
N GLU A 468 24.58 12.20 -8.80
CA GLU A 468 25.95 12.58 -9.15
C GLU A 468 26.87 12.66 -7.93
N SER A 469 26.31 12.73 -6.72
CA SER A 469 27.09 12.66 -5.48
C SER A 469 27.54 11.24 -5.13
N PHE A 470 27.11 10.18 -5.82
CA PHE A 470 27.22 8.81 -5.28
C PHE A 470 28.49 8.06 -5.72
N HIS A 471 28.97 8.30 -6.93
CA HIS A 471 30.03 7.49 -7.53
C HIS A 471 31.39 8.17 -7.68
N GLY A 472 32.43 7.34 -7.78
CA GLY A 472 33.70 7.70 -8.41
C GLY A 472 33.67 7.40 -9.92
N LEU A 473 34.44 8.15 -10.70
CA LEU A 473 34.61 7.95 -12.14
C LEU A 473 35.94 7.24 -12.44
N TYR A 474 35.86 6.18 -13.24
CA TYR A 474 37.00 5.33 -13.58
C TYR A 474 37.15 5.24 -15.09
N GLN A 475 38.33 5.62 -15.60
CA GLN A 475 38.64 5.57 -17.03
C GLN A 475 39.45 4.34 -17.39
N SER A 476 38.97 3.55 -18.35
CA SER A 476 39.71 2.44 -18.96
C SER A 476 40.97 2.97 -19.64
N LYS A 477 42.12 2.39 -19.33
CA LYS A 477 43.41 2.67 -19.98
C LYS A 477 43.44 2.14 -21.41
N THR A 478 42.70 1.06 -21.68
CA THR A 478 42.67 0.42 -23.00
C THR A 478 41.83 1.20 -24.01
N THR A 479 40.66 1.70 -23.63
CA THR A 479 39.70 2.31 -24.58
C THR A 479 39.35 3.76 -24.27
N GLY A 480 39.67 4.26 -23.08
CA GLY A 480 39.27 5.59 -22.62
C GLY A 480 37.81 5.68 -22.16
N MET A 481 37.05 4.57 -22.16
CA MET A 481 35.69 4.50 -21.63
C MET A 481 35.66 4.89 -20.15
N ILE A 482 34.69 5.72 -19.75
CA ILE A 482 34.57 6.21 -18.36
C ILE A 482 33.33 5.60 -17.71
N ILE A 483 33.54 4.78 -16.69
CA ILE A 483 32.48 4.11 -15.94
C ILE A 483 32.33 4.67 -14.52
N PRO A 484 31.10 5.04 -14.10
CA PRO A 484 30.81 5.33 -12.70
C PRO A 484 30.73 4.05 -11.87
N MET A 485 31.39 4.02 -10.72
CA MET A 485 31.29 2.89 -9.76
C MET A 485 31.10 3.41 -8.33
N GLY A 486 30.24 2.71 -7.58
CA GLY A 486 29.91 2.95 -6.17
C GLY A 486 29.55 1.62 -5.49
N HIS A 487 29.80 1.52 -4.19
CA HIS A 487 29.56 0.29 -3.41
C HIS A 487 29.26 0.67 -1.95
N PHE A 488 28.24 0.07 -1.34
CA PHE A 488 27.76 0.46 0.00
C PHE A 488 28.75 0.15 1.14
N GLY A 489 29.57 -0.89 0.96
CA GLY A 489 30.61 -1.28 1.92
C GLY A 489 31.92 -0.49 1.82
N LEU A 490 32.11 0.30 0.75
CA LEU A 490 33.33 1.10 0.58
C LEU A 490 33.08 2.55 1.03
N PRO A 491 34.10 3.26 1.54
CA PRO A 491 33.96 4.65 1.96
C PRO A 491 33.37 5.54 0.84
N TYR A 492 32.25 6.19 1.17
CA TYR A 492 31.41 6.88 0.18
C TYR A 492 31.89 8.29 -0.16
N HIS A 493 32.29 9.04 0.86
CA HIS A 493 32.82 10.39 0.77
C HIS A 493 34.06 10.50 1.65
N LEU A 494 35.06 11.20 1.15
CA LEU A 494 36.14 11.71 1.97
C LEU A 494 35.68 13.03 2.64
N PRO A 495 36.41 13.55 3.66
CA PRO A 495 35.97 14.71 4.44
C PRO A 495 35.62 15.97 3.63
N GLY A 496 36.07 16.07 2.37
CA GLY A 496 35.74 17.16 1.44
C GLY A 496 34.31 17.13 0.86
N GLY A 497 33.46 16.19 1.25
CA GLY A 497 32.05 16.14 0.86
C GLY A 497 31.81 15.43 -0.50
N PRO A 498 30.70 15.73 -1.20
CA PRO A 498 30.26 14.96 -2.38
C PRO A 498 31.24 14.83 -3.54
N LYS A 499 32.15 15.80 -3.67
CA LYS A 499 33.16 15.83 -4.74
C LYS A 499 34.37 14.96 -4.46
N ASP A 500 34.66 14.72 -3.18
CA ASP A 500 35.86 14.03 -2.73
C ASP A 500 35.56 12.54 -2.54
N LYS A 501 36.12 11.71 -3.43
CA LYS A 501 35.75 10.31 -3.60
C LYS A 501 36.92 9.38 -3.32
N PHE A 502 36.59 8.24 -2.71
CA PHE A 502 37.56 7.21 -2.37
C PHE A 502 38.00 6.46 -3.65
N ASP A 503 39.31 6.38 -3.87
CA ASP A 503 39.88 5.71 -5.04
C ASP A 503 39.91 4.19 -4.84
N TYR A 504 39.01 3.48 -5.52
CA TYR A 504 38.93 2.02 -5.41
C TYR A 504 40.13 1.32 -6.07
N THR A 505 40.82 1.96 -7.02
CA THR A 505 41.99 1.35 -7.69
C THR A 505 43.19 1.22 -6.75
N ALA A 506 43.24 2.06 -5.70
CA ALA A 506 44.27 2.01 -4.67
C ALA A 506 44.08 0.87 -3.66
N VAL A 507 42.88 0.29 -3.57
CA VAL A 507 42.51 -0.71 -2.55
C VAL A 507 42.99 -2.10 -2.94
N THR A 508 43.78 -2.75 -2.08
CA THR A 508 44.21 -4.15 -2.30
C THR A 508 43.05 -5.14 -2.12
N TYR A 509 43.16 -6.35 -2.67
CA TYR A 509 42.11 -7.36 -2.52
C TYR A 509 41.89 -7.77 -1.04
N ASP A 510 42.95 -7.87 -0.24
CA ASP A 510 42.83 -8.14 1.19
C ASP A 510 42.12 -7.00 1.96
N GLU A 511 42.34 -5.75 1.56
CA GLU A 511 41.62 -4.60 2.13
C GLU A 511 40.15 -4.59 1.70
N LEU A 512 39.86 -4.92 0.44
CA LEU A 512 38.51 -5.05 -0.08
C LEU A 512 37.68 -6.03 0.76
N LEU A 513 38.24 -7.20 1.09
CA LEU A 513 37.58 -8.18 1.95
C LEU A 513 37.34 -7.66 3.38
N LYS A 514 38.25 -6.84 3.92
CA LYS A 514 38.08 -6.21 5.24
C LYS A 514 36.96 -5.16 5.24
N PHE A 515 36.66 -4.56 4.10
CA PHE A 515 35.49 -3.69 3.92
C PHE A 515 34.18 -4.49 3.76
N GLY A 516 34.22 -5.83 3.82
CA GLY A 516 33.04 -6.69 3.72
C GLY A 516 32.45 -6.74 2.31
N VAL A 517 33.24 -6.45 1.28
CA VAL A 517 32.80 -6.62 -0.11
C VAL A 517 32.88 -8.10 -0.47
N GLU A 518 31.73 -8.68 -0.82
CA GLU A 518 31.58 -10.08 -1.19
C GLU A 518 31.34 -10.23 -2.70
N GLY A 519 31.42 -11.46 -3.22
CA GLY A 519 31.07 -11.75 -4.63
C GLY A 519 32.08 -11.27 -5.68
N VAL A 520 33.25 -10.77 -5.27
CA VAL A 520 34.33 -10.31 -6.16
C VAL A 520 35.53 -11.24 -6.04
N SER A 521 36.01 -11.79 -7.16
CA SER A 521 37.25 -12.58 -7.15
C SER A 521 38.51 -11.70 -7.17
N GLU A 522 39.62 -12.24 -6.68
CA GLU A 522 40.93 -11.56 -6.71
C GLU A 522 41.34 -11.17 -8.14
N ASP A 523 41.12 -12.06 -9.12
CA ASP A 523 41.43 -11.78 -10.52
C ASP A 523 40.59 -10.65 -11.11
N GLN A 524 39.30 -10.59 -10.79
CA GLN A 524 38.42 -9.48 -11.20
C GLN A 524 38.87 -8.16 -10.57
N TRP A 525 39.23 -8.18 -9.29
CA TRP A 525 39.66 -6.97 -8.59
C TRP A 525 41.01 -6.46 -9.10
N ASN A 526 41.98 -7.35 -9.25
CA ASN A 526 43.28 -7.02 -9.82
C ASN A 526 43.15 -6.53 -11.26
N PHE A 527 42.23 -7.09 -12.05
CA PHE A 527 41.91 -6.55 -13.37
C PHE A 527 41.40 -5.11 -13.29
N PHE A 528 40.39 -4.83 -12.46
CA PHE A 528 39.82 -3.49 -12.30
C PHE A 528 40.91 -2.46 -11.94
N ARG A 529 41.74 -2.76 -10.94
CA ARG A 529 42.82 -1.86 -10.49
C ARG A 529 43.85 -1.58 -11.59
N ASN A 530 44.17 -2.59 -12.39
CA ASN A 530 45.17 -2.46 -13.45
C ASN A 530 44.61 -1.77 -14.70
N GLU A 531 43.36 -2.06 -15.08
CA GLU A 531 42.73 -1.53 -16.29
C GLU A 531 42.26 -0.08 -16.13
N PHE A 532 41.87 0.34 -14.92
CA PHE A 532 41.25 1.64 -14.73
C PHE A 532 42.18 2.67 -14.08
N THR A 533 41.95 3.94 -14.40
CA THR A 533 42.52 5.11 -13.75
C THR A 533 41.39 5.89 -13.08
N PHE A 534 41.54 6.20 -11.79
CA PHE A 534 40.57 7.00 -11.07
C PHE A 534 40.63 8.48 -11.48
N LEU A 535 39.48 9.06 -11.80
CA LEU A 535 39.33 10.46 -12.22
C LEU A 535 38.76 11.38 -11.13
N GLY A 536 38.46 10.85 -9.94
CA GLY A 536 37.73 11.59 -8.90
C GLY A 536 36.22 11.36 -8.93
N GLY A 537 35.48 12.23 -8.24
CA GLY A 537 34.01 12.23 -8.21
C GLY A 537 33.38 12.96 -9.40
N PHE A 538 32.49 13.90 -9.10
CA PHE A 538 31.78 14.70 -10.10
C PHE A 538 32.74 15.48 -11.02
N GLN A 539 32.55 15.36 -12.33
CA GLN A 539 33.34 16.03 -13.36
C GLN A 539 32.41 16.84 -14.29
N LYS A 540 32.41 18.16 -14.13
CA LYS A 540 31.50 19.10 -14.81
C LYS A 540 31.45 18.93 -16.33
N ASP A 541 32.60 18.83 -16.99
CA ASP A 541 32.65 18.78 -18.46
C ASP A 541 32.09 17.47 -19.01
N ILE A 542 32.33 16.37 -18.31
CA ILE A 542 31.78 15.05 -18.61
C ILE A 542 30.26 15.09 -18.43
N PHE A 543 29.79 15.59 -17.29
CA PHE A 543 28.36 15.71 -16.99
C PHE A 543 27.61 16.55 -18.03
N LEU A 544 28.12 17.73 -18.38
CA LEU A 544 27.52 18.60 -19.39
C LEU A 544 27.50 17.98 -20.80
N ARG A 545 28.54 17.23 -21.16
CA ARG A 545 28.58 16.49 -22.43
C ARG A 545 27.46 15.46 -22.49
N ASP A 546 27.25 14.74 -21.40
CA ASP A 546 26.31 13.61 -21.36
C ASP A 546 24.86 14.08 -21.27
N LEU A 547 24.61 15.16 -20.52
CA LEU A 547 23.31 15.83 -20.54
C LEU A 547 22.96 16.30 -21.95
N ARG A 548 23.88 16.93 -22.67
CA ARG A 548 23.62 17.35 -24.06
C ARG A 548 23.32 16.16 -24.97
N TYR A 549 24.02 15.05 -24.80
CA TYR A 549 23.74 13.83 -25.55
C TYR A 549 22.31 13.33 -25.30
N MET A 550 21.92 13.20 -24.03
CA MET A 550 20.59 12.77 -23.62
C MET A 550 19.50 13.75 -24.07
N PHE A 551 19.69 15.05 -23.85
CA PHE A 551 18.70 16.07 -24.15
C PHE A 551 18.52 16.26 -25.67
N ASN A 552 19.59 16.22 -26.46
CA ASN A 552 19.47 16.25 -27.92
C ASN A 552 18.66 15.07 -28.44
N ARG A 553 18.86 13.88 -27.86
CA ARG A 553 18.11 12.68 -28.24
C ARG A 553 16.62 12.84 -27.96
N LEU A 554 16.25 13.19 -26.73
CA LEU A 554 14.85 13.34 -26.33
C LEU A 554 14.15 14.50 -27.07
N LEU A 555 14.87 15.61 -27.32
CA LEU A 555 14.38 16.72 -28.13
C LEU A 555 14.10 16.28 -29.58
N ASN A 556 15.02 15.54 -30.20
CA ASN A 556 14.86 15.03 -31.56
C ASN A 556 13.70 14.02 -31.67
N ALA A 557 13.48 13.24 -30.61
CA ALA A 557 12.36 12.31 -30.48
C ALA A 557 11.05 13.01 -30.05
N GLN A 558 11.04 14.34 -29.93
CA GLN A 558 9.89 15.16 -29.54
C GLN A 558 9.26 14.73 -28.21
N LYS A 559 10.10 14.25 -27.28
CA LYS A 559 9.66 13.82 -25.95
C LYS A 559 9.51 15.02 -25.04
N ARG A 560 8.53 14.96 -24.14
CA ARG A 560 8.42 15.94 -23.06
C ARG A 560 9.43 15.61 -21.97
N VAL A 561 10.12 16.62 -21.46
CA VAL A 561 11.12 16.46 -20.40
C VAL A 561 10.82 17.44 -19.27
N ILE A 562 10.81 16.92 -18.04
CA ILE A 562 10.66 17.68 -16.81
C ILE A 562 11.90 17.42 -15.95
N ILE A 563 12.53 18.49 -15.47
CA ILE A 563 13.70 18.40 -14.59
C ILE A 563 13.32 18.86 -13.19
N ILE A 564 13.69 18.07 -12.20
CA ILE A 564 13.52 18.39 -10.78
C ILE A 564 14.81 19.02 -10.28
N GLY A 565 14.71 20.26 -9.80
CA GLY A 565 15.80 20.97 -9.13
C GLY A 565 16.15 20.33 -7.79
N LEU A 566 17.41 20.43 -7.40
CA LEU A 566 17.90 19.89 -6.13
C LEU A 566 17.85 20.94 -5.02
N ASN A 567 17.80 20.50 -3.77
CA ASN A 567 17.76 21.41 -2.63
C ASN A 567 19.14 22.06 -2.42
N GLN A 568 19.19 23.38 -2.43
CA GLN A 568 20.45 24.12 -2.29
C GLN A 568 20.45 25.09 -1.10
N SER A 569 19.40 25.09 -0.28
CA SER A 569 19.17 26.15 0.72
C SER A 569 18.68 25.69 2.08
N VAL A 570 18.09 24.51 2.21
CA VAL A 570 17.47 24.05 3.47
C VAL A 570 18.19 22.83 4.01
N GLY A 571 18.81 22.93 5.18
CA GLY A 571 19.47 21.82 5.86
C GLY A 571 20.86 22.17 6.37
N ARG A 572 21.48 21.22 7.08
CA ARG A 572 22.71 21.46 7.86
C ARG A 572 24.01 21.06 7.17
N ASP A 573 23.94 20.21 6.15
CA ASP A 573 25.11 19.80 5.37
C ASP A 573 25.40 20.79 4.24
N GLN A 574 26.25 21.77 4.53
CA GLN A 574 26.60 22.80 3.56
C GLN A 574 27.35 22.25 2.34
N ASN A 575 28.19 21.23 2.51
CA ASN A 575 28.91 20.62 1.38
C ASN A 575 27.94 19.99 0.39
N PHE A 576 26.88 19.37 0.90
CA PHE A 576 25.83 18.77 0.08
C PHE A 576 24.96 19.82 -0.61
N LEU A 577 24.53 20.86 0.11
CA LEU A 577 23.74 21.95 -0.45
C LEU A 577 24.50 22.75 -1.51
N GLU A 578 25.79 23.02 -1.29
CA GLU A 578 26.66 23.67 -2.27
C GLU A 578 26.83 22.81 -3.53
N PHE A 579 27.00 21.50 -3.37
CA PHE A 579 27.07 20.56 -4.50
C PHE A 579 25.77 20.56 -5.31
N PHE A 580 24.62 20.48 -4.65
CA PHE A 580 23.30 20.56 -5.28
C PHE A 580 23.06 21.91 -5.98
N GLY A 581 23.52 23.00 -5.37
CA GLY A 581 23.53 24.33 -6.00
C GLY A 581 24.37 24.37 -7.28
N GLU A 582 25.54 23.73 -7.28
CA GLU A 582 26.36 23.61 -8.50
C GLU A 582 25.62 22.82 -9.58
N ILE A 583 25.03 21.67 -9.27
CA ILE A 583 24.24 20.89 -10.24
C ILE A 583 23.11 21.75 -10.82
N ASN A 584 22.33 22.44 -9.98
CA ASN A 584 21.28 23.34 -10.44
C ASN A 584 21.79 24.45 -11.36
N SER A 585 22.94 25.05 -11.03
CA SER A 585 23.57 26.11 -11.83
C SER A 585 23.95 25.66 -13.24
N LEU A 586 24.20 24.36 -13.42
CA LEU A 586 24.53 23.74 -14.72
C LEU A 586 23.27 23.29 -15.47
N VAL A 587 22.34 22.66 -14.76
CA VAL A 587 21.17 22.00 -15.35
C VAL A 587 20.08 23.00 -15.72
N ARG A 588 19.77 23.98 -14.86
CA ARG A 588 18.66 24.93 -15.09
C ARG A 588 18.83 25.73 -16.38
N PRO A 589 20.00 26.35 -16.67
CA PRO A 589 20.19 27.05 -17.95
C PRO A 589 20.10 26.12 -19.16
N LEU A 590 20.52 24.86 -19.01
CA LEU A 590 20.42 23.87 -20.06
C LEU A 590 18.96 23.47 -20.32
N ALA A 591 18.17 23.23 -19.27
CA ALA A 591 16.74 22.97 -19.36
C ALA A 591 16.03 24.07 -20.16
N THR A 592 16.27 25.33 -19.80
CA THR A 592 15.71 26.50 -20.49
C THR A 592 16.13 26.55 -21.96
N LYS A 593 17.41 26.29 -22.26
CA LYS A 593 17.91 26.28 -23.65
C LYS A 593 17.21 25.22 -24.52
N TYR A 594 16.86 24.08 -23.93
CA TYR A 594 16.21 22.97 -24.63
C TYR A 594 14.67 23.08 -24.63
N GLY A 595 14.09 24.08 -23.95
CA GLY A 595 12.65 24.22 -23.81
C GLY A 595 12.02 23.17 -22.91
N PHE A 596 12.78 22.62 -21.96
CA PHE A 596 12.30 21.62 -21.01
C PHE A 596 11.71 22.29 -19.76
N ASP A 597 10.71 21.64 -19.17
CA ASP A 597 10.09 22.08 -17.93
C ASP A 597 11.10 21.92 -16.77
N TYR A 598 11.09 22.85 -15.81
CA TYR A 598 11.96 22.80 -14.63
C TYR A 598 11.14 23.13 -13.37
N ILE A 599 11.15 22.21 -12.41
CA ILE A 599 10.52 22.38 -11.10
C ILE A 599 11.59 22.78 -10.09
N ASP A 600 11.51 24.01 -9.58
CA ASP A 600 12.40 24.48 -8.52
C ASP A 600 11.90 23.94 -7.17
N ILE A 601 12.73 23.14 -6.50
CA ILE A 601 12.33 22.55 -5.22
C ILE A 601 12.17 23.58 -4.11
N GLY A 602 12.85 24.73 -4.23
CA GLY A 602 12.67 25.86 -3.31
C GLY A 602 11.24 26.42 -3.32
N ASP A 603 10.40 26.06 -4.30
CA ASP A 603 8.98 26.41 -4.31
C ASP A 603 8.16 25.61 -3.30
N VAL A 604 8.59 24.41 -2.92
CA VAL A 604 7.86 23.47 -2.05
C VAL A 604 8.59 23.19 -0.74
N LEU A 605 9.91 23.24 -0.72
CA LEU A 605 10.75 23.04 0.46
C LEU A 605 11.12 24.41 1.04
N LYS A 606 10.64 24.72 2.26
CA LYS A 606 10.77 26.06 2.87
C LYS A 606 11.61 26.08 4.13
N THR A 607 11.47 25.08 5.00
CA THR A 607 12.13 25.06 6.31
C THR A 607 12.71 23.69 6.65
N GLU A 608 13.54 23.62 7.70
CA GLU A 608 14.07 22.32 8.16
C GLU A 608 12.96 21.34 8.62
N ASP A 609 11.77 21.84 8.95
CA ASP A 609 10.62 20.99 9.32
C ASP A 609 10.08 20.19 8.12
N ASP A 610 10.39 20.64 6.90
CA ASP A 610 10.04 19.96 5.65
C ASP A 610 11.04 18.83 5.28
N LEU A 611 12.09 18.61 6.10
CA LEU A 611 13.08 17.54 5.88
C LEU A 611 12.64 16.22 6.53
N ALA A 612 13.12 15.10 5.98
CA ALA A 612 12.88 13.79 6.58
C ALA A 612 13.54 13.66 7.96
N LYS A 613 12.90 12.92 8.87
CA LYS A 613 13.38 12.68 10.25
C LYS A 613 14.23 11.42 10.39
N ASP A 614 15.00 11.08 9.37
CA ASP A 614 15.81 9.86 9.30
C ASP A 614 17.21 10.03 9.94
N GLY A 615 17.44 11.11 10.68
CA GLY A 615 18.74 11.47 11.25
C GLY A 615 19.68 12.14 10.24
N MET A 616 19.32 12.23 8.95
CA MET A 616 20.03 12.94 7.90
C MET A 616 19.46 14.35 7.69
N PHE A 617 19.54 15.24 8.67
CA PHE A 617 19.07 16.64 8.51
C PHE A 617 19.99 17.51 7.61
N GLY A 618 20.66 16.88 6.64
CA GLY A 618 21.62 17.41 5.65
C GLY A 618 21.05 17.54 4.22
N GLY A 619 19.77 17.92 4.09
CA GLY A 619 19.19 18.50 2.87
C GLY A 619 18.87 17.56 1.70
N ALA A 620 19.19 16.27 1.78
CA ALA A 620 18.97 15.30 0.70
C ALA A 620 17.56 14.67 0.69
N HIS A 621 16.96 14.49 1.86
CA HIS A 621 15.68 13.80 2.06
C HIS A 621 14.63 14.74 2.64
N PHE A 622 13.41 14.65 2.10
CA PHE A 622 12.28 15.52 2.47
C PHE A 622 11.18 14.73 3.17
N ASP A 623 10.34 15.43 3.91
CA ASP A 623 9.12 14.81 4.42
C ASP A 623 8.14 14.52 3.27
N ARG A 624 7.25 13.55 3.49
CA ARG A 624 6.28 13.06 2.50
C ARG A 624 5.44 14.16 1.86
N PRO A 625 4.95 15.20 2.58
CA PRO A 625 4.19 16.29 1.95
C PRO A 625 4.96 17.02 0.85
N VAL A 626 6.29 17.16 0.98
CA VAL A 626 7.14 17.77 -0.05
C VAL A 626 7.19 16.89 -1.30
N TYR A 627 7.42 15.58 -1.16
CA TYR A 627 7.40 14.65 -2.29
C TYR A 627 6.05 14.59 -2.98
N LYS A 628 4.95 14.65 -2.21
CA LYS A 628 3.60 14.78 -2.76
C LYS A 628 3.46 16.07 -3.57
N ALA A 629 3.92 17.22 -3.05
CA ALA A 629 3.86 18.49 -3.75
C ALA A 629 4.69 18.50 -5.05
N ILE A 630 5.85 17.83 -5.08
CA ILE A 630 6.63 17.62 -6.30
C ILE A 630 5.83 16.79 -7.31
N SER A 631 5.24 15.67 -6.87
CA SER A 631 4.37 14.84 -7.71
C SER A 631 3.18 15.62 -8.27
N ASP A 632 2.49 16.40 -7.44
CA ASP A 632 1.34 17.22 -7.86
C ASP A 632 1.75 18.24 -8.94
N ARG A 633 2.94 18.86 -8.81
CA ARG A 633 3.47 19.78 -9.83
C ARG A 633 3.80 19.06 -11.14
N ILE A 634 4.36 17.86 -11.08
CA ILE A 634 4.59 17.03 -12.27
C ILE A 634 3.24 16.73 -12.94
N LEU A 635 2.24 16.25 -12.18
CA LEU A 635 0.91 15.94 -12.71
C LEU A 635 0.23 17.16 -13.36
N ASN A 636 0.34 18.34 -12.75
CA ASN A 636 -0.18 19.59 -13.32
C ASN A 636 0.47 19.92 -14.66
N LEU A 637 1.77 19.69 -14.80
CA LEU A 637 2.44 19.86 -16.08
C LEU A 637 1.88 18.88 -17.10
N LEU A 638 1.63 17.62 -16.74
CA LEU A 638 1.13 16.57 -17.62
C LEU A 638 -0.28 16.81 -18.19
N GLN A 639 -1.07 17.72 -17.61
CA GLN A 639 -2.39 18.03 -18.12
C GLN A 639 -2.33 18.61 -19.56
N PRO A 640 -3.33 18.31 -20.42
CA PRO A 640 -3.40 18.92 -21.75
C PRO A 640 -3.44 20.44 -21.63
N VAL A 641 -2.62 21.13 -22.43
CA VAL A 641 -2.76 22.59 -22.58
C VAL A 641 -4.04 22.83 -23.37
N HIS A 642 -5.09 23.32 -22.70
CA HIS A 642 -6.38 23.66 -23.30
C HIS A 642 -6.31 24.91 -24.19
#